data_AF-A0A9E3B5E1-F1
#
_entry.id   AF-A0A9E3B5E1-F1
#
_cell.length_a   1.000
_cell.length_b   1.000
_cell.length_c   1.000
_cell.angle_alpha   90.00
_cell.angle_beta   90.00
_cell.angle_gamma   90.00
#
_symmetry.space_group_name_H-M   'P 1'
#
loop_
_entity.id
_entity.type
_entity.pdbx_description
1 polymer ?
#
loop_
_entity_poly.entity_id
_entity_poly.type
_entity_poly.pdbx_seq_one_letter_code
_entity_poly.pdbx_strand_id
1 'polypeptide(L)'
;MKKLVLLSSVLWAALAVSPALGQTDPVDDITTALTTPVATATAASDGTAADILLDTNGSITVTTAGAAVTINSNNSFESVAGTVISNQNTANAVGILVDLTSGVPLDSTNDGCTGTCTHTFEGITVASIINLTGTGTAKTGLWLEGPDPTSGLPLTQFIGNINMTGSTISITGDTSVGVKIDSLAELDGQLTLGQMTLKPSSTTSTFGDIGLDIAGTVDGDIAMTSGISVQGNKVAGVSTLIGMDITGTINGNLMINTGATLGISGAGAQGILITGSLNPCDMSAANTACTGTGALVNDGSINTLGQLASLTQNTGNPVAGIAVGIGGNIAGGIFNGGPTFSGDTAAQGSISVQGLAPAVEISPSLEGLTTPTAITIGVYTADLVDPNFSFYNRGNIGAVSSNSGDSTTAVFIGGGNPDATTTLSGGILNSGTITAVATSLAKSNPVSAIAINFGSYAIVGPDSFYTFQAGQGIDGFVYNPNDPYQKIDTDPLHDDQAAFVNSSEANGGRIIASIGGASGGEADAILISPTATVPSIINSGLISAVATTTDLTNTTELIARAIVDQSGTLNFIQNNGIIAAAAAKLTNGGQESIAIDLHADTEDSAAGAGVLILDQGTVDTAARINGDILFGTGDNQVVDVEGASTTNTAAINGNITYGGGSTAGSDKLIVGNFGTVTGIILSNQTVGIGVDVRSGGTLDLLNNATALFTASDGTNPAFHIESGGTLDLTMLQEFRTGIVDS
;
A
#
# COMPACT_ATOMS: atom_id res chain seq x y z
N MET A 1 -84.87 36.59 -30.11
CA MET A 1 -83.74 36.79 -29.17
C MET A 1 -83.15 35.43 -28.78
N LYS A 2 -81.97 35.08 -29.31
CA LYS A 2 -80.83 34.43 -28.63
C LYS A 2 -79.87 33.93 -29.70
N LYS A 3 -78.62 34.40 -29.58
CA LYS A 3 -77.53 34.30 -30.54
C LYS A 3 -76.88 32.92 -30.48
N LEU A 4 -76.61 32.38 -31.67
CA LEU A 4 -75.64 31.35 -31.98
C LEU A 4 -74.22 31.91 -31.73
N VAL A 5 -73.34 31.18 -31.05
CA VAL A 5 -71.90 31.46 -31.02
C VAL A 5 -71.16 30.16 -31.32
N LEU A 6 -70.42 30.18 -32.43
CA LEU A 6 -69.50 29.15 -32.92
C LEU A 6 -68.31 29.00 -31.97
N LEU A 7 -67.92 27.75 -31.68
CA LEU A 7 -66.59 27.42 -31.16
C LEU A 7 -65.58 27.44 -32.31
N SER A 8 -64.52 28.25 -32.16
CA SER A 8 -63.31 28.24 -32.98
C SER A 8 -62.20 27.55 -32.19
N SER A 9 -61.62 26.50 -32.78
CA SER A 9 -60.45 25.78 -32.28
C SER A 9 -59.17 26.56 -32.58
N VAL A 10 -58.45 26.98 -31.54
CA VAL A 10 -57.11 27.58 -31.66
C VAL A 10 -56.08 26.47 -31.57
N LEU A 11 -55.44 26.18 -32.71
CA LEU A 11 -54.27 25.32 -32.83
C LEU A 11 -53.05 26.13 -32.37
N TRP A 12 -52.45 25.81 -31.23
CA TRP A 12 -51.16 26.36 -30.82
C TRP A 12 -50.05 25.51 -31.45
N ALA A 13 -49.44 26.02 -32.53
CA ALA A 13 -48.15 25.55 -32.99
C ALA A 13 -47.08 26.16 -32.08
N ALA A 14 -46.52 25.35 -31.18
CA ALA A 14 -45.33 25.73 -30.44
C ALA A 14 -44.14 25.72 -31.41
N LEU A 15 -43.79 26.87 -31.96
CA LEU A 15 -42.44 27.09 -32.49
C LEU A 15 -41.49 27.05 -31.29
N ALA A 16 -40.71 25.98 -31.18
CA ALA A 16 -39.50 25.97 -30.37
C ALA A 16 -38.51 26.93 -31.04
N VAL A 17 -38.56 28.20 -30.63
CA VAL A 17 -37.50 29.15 -30.92
C VAL A 17 -36.36 28.75 -30.00
N SER A 18 -35.36 28.06 -30.54
CA SER A 18 -34.05 27.98 -29.90
C SER A 18 -33.62 29.42 -29.63
N PRO A 19 -33.23 29.79 -28.40
CA PRO A 19 -32.72 31.12 -28.14
C PRO A 19 -31.47 31.32 -29.01
N ALA A 20 -31.60 32.15 -30.04
CA ALA A 20 -30.48 32.62 -30.83
C ALA A 20 -29.66 33.57 -29.96
N LEU A 21 -28.52 33.08 -29.46
CA LEU A 21 -27.51 33.89 -28.79
C LEU A 21 -26.84 34.75 -29.87
N GLY A 22 -27.19 36.04 -29.94
CA GLY A 22 -26.54 36.96 -30.87
C GLY A 22 -25.29 37.55 -30.23
N GLN A 23 -24.17 36.82 -30.23
CA GLN A 23 -22.86 37.33 -29.81
C GLN A 23 -21.81 36.98 -30.87
N THR A 24 -20.98 37.95 -31.23
CA THR A 24 -19.91 37.85 -32.26
C THR A 24 -18.56 37.46 -31.65
N ASP A 25 -18.58 36.87 -30.46
CA ASP A 25 -17.37 36.33 -29.84
C ASP A 25 -17.16 34.91 -30.42
N PRO A 26 -15.94 34.53 -30.85
CA PRO A 26 -15.64 33.13 -31.19
C PRO A 26 -15.90 32.16 -30.03
N VAL A 27 -16.08 32.65 -28.80
CA VAL A 27 -16.51 31.88 -27.63
C VAL A 27 -17.98 32.16 -27.32
N ASP A 28 -18.84 31.15 -27.36
CA ASP A 28 -20.22 31.29 -26.91
C ASP A 28 -20.28 31.18 -25.37
N ASP A 29 -20.17 32.34 -24.72
CA ASP A 29 -20.21 32.46 -23.27
C ASP A 29 -21.63 32.22 -22.73
N ILE A 30 -21.79 31.16 -21.94
CA ILE A 30 -23.00 30.93 -21.17
C ILE A 30 -22.95 31.79 -19.91
N THR A 31 -23.50 33.00 -19.99
CA THR A 31 -23.56 33.97 -18.86
C THR A 31 -24.87 33.92 -18.07
N THR A 32 -25.83 33.08 -18.49
CA THR A 32 -27.15 32.94 -17.87
C THR A 32 -27.52 31.46 -17.66
N ALA A 33 -28.59 31.20 -16.92
CA ALA A 33 -29.07 29.85 -16.68
C ALA A 33 -29.76 29.26 -17.93
N LEU A 34 -29.25 28.15 -18.44
CA LEU A 34 -29.87 27.32 -19.46
C LEU A 34 -30.62 26.15 -18.83
N THR A 35 -31.74 25.77 -19.43
CA THR A 35 -32.55 24.60 -19.00
C THR A 35 -32.57 23.47 -20.03
N THR A 36 -31.73 23.57 -21.04
CA THR A 36 -31.56 22.59 -22.12
C THR A 36 -30.11 22.11 -22.12
N PRO A 37 -29.86 20.84 -22.48
CA PRO A 37 -28.50 20.36 -22.70
C PRO A 37 -27.78 21.18 -23.77
N VAL A 38 -26.44 21.24 -23.68
CA VAL A 38 -25.57 21.89 -24.66
C VAL A 38 -24.55 20.88 -25.20
N ALA A 39 -24.11 21.06 -26.45
CA ALA A 39 -23.11 20.21 -27.08
C ALA A 39 -22.13 21.03 -27.90
N THR A 40 -20.84 20.69 -27.87
CA THR A 40 -19.80 21.43 -28.60
C THR A 40 -20.04 21.43 -30.11
N ALA A 41 -20.59 20.36 -30.69
CA ALA A 41 -20.90 20.30 -32.13
C ALA A 41 -21.98 21.28 -32.60
N THR A 42 -22.73 21.89 -31.66
CA THR A 42 -23.81 22.85 -31.97
C THR A 42 -23.78 24.08 -31.07
N ALA A 43 -22.65 24.34 -30.42
CA ALA A 43 -22.54 25.38 -29.41
C ALA A 43 -22.60 26.79 -30.01
N ALA A 44 -22.16 26.94 -31.27
CA ALA A 44 -22.17 28.23 -31.95
C ALA A 44 -23.60 28.79 -32.09
N SER A 45 -23.74 30.10 -32.09
CA SER A 45 -25.01 30.80 -32.35
C SER A 45 -25.74 30.39 -33.65
N ASP A 46 -25.01 29.89 -34.64
CA ASP A 46 -25.55 29.37 -35.91
C ASP A 46 -25.76 27.84 -35.92
N GLY A 47 -25.53 27.18 -34.78
CA GLY A 47 -25.63 25.74 -34.60
C GLY A 47 -24.44 24.94 -35.12
N THR A 48 -23.31 25.60 -35.43
CA THR A 48 -22.04 24.94 -35.76
C THR A 48 -21.21 24.61 -34.52
N ALA A 49 -20.07 23.93 -34.72
CA ALA A 49 -19.20 23.52 -33.64
C ALA A 49 -18.41 24.71 -33.05
N ALA A 50 -18.38 24.83 -31.73
CA ALA A 50 -17.65 25.88 -31.02
C ALA A 50 -17.24 25.42 -29.62
N ASP A 51 -16.30 26.14 -29.02
CA ASP A 51 -15.94 25.98 -27.62
C ASP A 51 -17.07 26.50 -26.73
N ILE A 52 -17.15 25.95 -25.52
CA ILE A 52 -18.14 26.35 -24.53
C ILE A 52 -17.42 26.92 -23.31
N LEU A 53 -17.68 28.20 -23.00
CA LEU A 53 -17.29 28.81 -21.73
C LEU A 53 -18.54 29.03 -20.87
N LEU A 54 -18.57 28.40 -19.69
CA LEU A 54 -19.53 28.71 -18.65
C LEU A 54 -18.94 29.81 -17.76
N ASP A 55 -19.24 31.07 -18.10
CA ASP A 55 -18.74 32.26 -17.42
C ASP A 55 -19.52 32.57 -16.13
N THR A 56 -19.02 33.51 -15.35
CA THR A 56 -19.57 34.04 -14.11
C THR A 56 -21.09 34.26 -14.23
N ASN A 57 -21.86 33.67 -13.31
CA ASN A 57 -23.33 33.63 -13.28
C ASN A 57 -24.01 32.66 -14.26
N GLY A 58 -23.27 32.04 -15.17
CA GLY A 58 -23.72 30.95 -16.02
C GLY A 58 -24.12 29.71 -15.23
N SER A 59 -25.16 29.01 -15.70
CA SER A 59 -25.47 27.65 -15.22
C SER A 59 -26.20 26.84 -16.28
N ILE A 60 -26.12 25.51 -16.18
CA ILE A 60 -26.87 24.57 -17.02
C ILE A 60 -27.65 23.67 -16.07
N THR A 61 -28.97 23.74 -16.09
CA THR A 61 -29.84 22.97 -15.19
C THR A 61 -30.88 22.19 -15.98
N VAL A 62 -30.64 20.90 -16.15
CA VAL A 62 -31.52 19.98 -16.90
C VAL A 62 -32.15 18.95 -15.96
N THR A 63 -33.17 18.24 -16.45
CA THR A 63 -33.86 17.14 -15.74
C THR A 63 -34.20 16.03 -16.73
N THR A 64 -33.22 15.65 -17.55
CA THR A 64 -33.36 14.71 -18.66
C THR A 64 -32.27 13.64 -18.56
N ALA A 65 -32.63 12.38 -18.79
CA ALA A 65 -31.64 11.31 -18.86
C ALA A 65 -30.56 11.64 -19.92
N GLY A 66 -29.31 11.29 -19.64
CA GLY A 66 -28.15 11.69 -20.44
C GLY A 66 -27.47 12.96 -19.91
N ALA A 67 -26.68 13.59 -20.77
CA ALA A 67 -25.75 14.65 -20.39
C ALA A 67 -26.39 16.05 -20.29
N ALA A 68 -25.87 16.87 -19.37
CA ALA A 68 -26.11 18.32 -19.39
C ALA A 68 -25.18 19.03 -20.38
N VAL A 69 -23.92 18.58 -20.48
CA VAL A 69 -22.92 19.06 -21.45
C VAL A 69 -22.38 17.86 -22.22
N THR A 70 -22.31 17.97 -23.55
CA THR A 70 -21.69 16.96 -24.43
C THR A 70 -20.52 17.55 -25.20
N ILE A 71 -19.36 16.91 -25.12
CA ILE A 71 -18.17 17.18 -25.92
C ILE A 71 -18.13 16.14 -27.04
N ASN A 72 -18.46 16.56 -28.26
CA ASN A 72 -18.60 15.68 -29.43
C ASN A 72 -18.05 16.32 -30.72
N SER A 73 -17.09 17.23 -30.55
CA SER A 73 -16.30 17.85 -31.62
C SER A 73 -14.90 18.18 -31.09
N ASN A 74 -14.00 18.62 -31.98
CA ASN A 74 -12.64 19.07 -31.65
C ASN A 74 -12.65 20.46 -30.98
N ASN A 75 -13.46 20.62 -29.94
CA ASN A 75 -13.69 21.88 -29.24
C ASN A 75 -13.60 21.67 -27.74
N SER A 76 -13.20 22.74 -27.06
CA SER A 76 -12.89 22.71 -25.65
C SER A 76 -14.10 23.07 -24.79
N PHE A 77 -14.02 22.73 -23.50
CA PHE A 77 -14.96 23.20 -22.48
C PHE A 77 -14.25 23.83 -21.29
N GLU A 78 -14.72 25.00 -20.86
CA GLU A 78 -14.28 25.64 -19.62
C GLU A 78 -15.50 26.05 -18.77
N SER A 79 -15.40 25.86 -17.46
CA SER A 79 -16.34 26.46 -16.50
C SER A 79 -15.61 27.12 -15.35
N VAL A 80 -15.96 28.37 -15.06
CA VAL A 80 -15.29 29.16 -14.03
C VAL A 80 -15.93 28.95 -12.64
N ALA A 81 -15.19 29.31 -11.60
CA ALA A 81 -15.66 29.21 -10.23
C ALA A 81 -16.97 29.97 -9.99
N GLY A 82 -17.91 29.33 -9.28
CA GLY A 82 -19.23 29.89 -8.96
C GLY A 82 -20.34 29.53 -9.95
N THR A 83 -20.03 28.82 -11.03
CA THR A 83 -21.02 28.30 -11.98
C THR A 83 -21.51 26.90 -11.59
N VAL A 84 -22.61 26.45 -12.20
CA VAL A 84 -23.26 25.16 -11.86
C VAL A 84 -23.72 24.40 -13.09
N ILE A 85 -23.37 23.12 -13.17
CA ILE A 85 -23.91 22.12 -14.08
C ILE A 85 -24.78 21.16 -13.25
N SER A 86 -26.08 21.08 -13.51
CA SER A 86 -27.03 20.34 -12.69
C SER A 86 -27.93 19.43 -13.53
N ASN A 87 -27.99 18.14 -13.16
CA ASN A 87 -28.95 17.17 -13.69
C ASN A 87 -29.55 16.33 -12.55
N GLN A 88 -30.16 17.02 -11.60
CA GLN A 88 -30.70 16.43 -10.37
C GLN A 88 -31.98 15.63 -10.62
N ASN A 89 -32.30 14.72 -9.69
CA ASN A 89 -33.54 13.92 -9.68
C ASN A 89 -33.78 13.03 -10.92
N THR A 90 -32.73 12.72 -11.68
CA THR A 90 -32.81 12.02 -12.96
C THR A 90 -32.00 10.72 -12.92
N ALA A 91 -32.57 9.59 -13.35
CA ALA A 91 -31.80 8.36 -13.54
C ALA A 91 -30.96 8.45 -14.83
N ASN A 92 -29.78 7.82 -14.84
CA ASN A 92 -28.82 7.93 -15.94
C ASN A 92 -28.41 9.38 -16.26
N ALA A 93 -28.37 10.23 -15.23
CA ALA A 93 -27.96 11.62 -15.36
C ALA A 93 -26.45 11.70 -15.56
N VAL A 94 -26.02 12.44 -16.57
CA VAL A 94 -24.61 12.72 -16.81
C VAL A 94 -24.38 14.22 -16.66
N GLY A 95 -23.32 14.62 -15.95
CA GLY A 95 -22.91 16.02 -15.88
C GLY A 95 -22.29 16.46 -17.20
N ILE A 96 -21.10 15.94 -17.47
CA ILE A 96 -20.33 16.14 -18.71
C ILE A 96 -20.10 14.79 -19.39
N LEU A 97 -20.44 14.68 -20.67
CA LEU A 97 -20.19 13.52 -21.52
C LEU A 97 -19.18 13.89 -22.60
N VAL A 98 -18.07 13.17 -22.69
CA VAL A 98 -17.17 13.17 -23.85
C VAL A 98 -17.58 11.98 -24.71
N ASP A 99 -18.23 12.25 -25.84
CA ASP A 99 -18.84 11.24 -26.70
C ASP A 99 -17.83 10.81 -27.79
N LEU A 100 -17.19 9.67 -27.56
CA LEU A 100 -16.24 9.04 -28.48
C LEU A 100 -16.89 7.89 -29.26
N THR A 101 -18.22 7.73 -29.19
CA THR A 101 -18.93 6.58 -29.77
C THR A 101 -18.88 6.53 -31.30
N SER A 102 -18.54 7.65 -31.95
CA SER A 102 -18.41 7.74 -33.40
C SER A 102 -17.20 7.01 -33.98
N GLY A 103 -16.24 6.62 -33.15
CA GLY A 103 -14.98 6.02 -33.61
C GLY A 103 -13.96 7.04 -34.14
N VAL A 104 -14.21 8.33 -33.96
CA VAL A 104 -13.32 9.42 -34.41
C VAL A 104 -12.72 10.11 -33.17
N PRO A 105 -11.38 10.27 -33.11
CA PRO A 105 -10.74 11.01 -32.03
C PRO A 105 -11.26 12.45 -31.93
N LEU A 106 -11.39 12.96 -30.71
CA LEU A 106 -11.69 14.36 -30.44
C LEU A 106 -10.42 15.05 -29.98
N ASP A 107 -9.93 15.99 -30.79
CA ASP A 107 -8.73 16.77 -30.46
C ASP A 107 -9.13 18.15 -29.95
N SER A 108 -8.92 18.38 -28.66
CA SER A 108 -9.28 19.63 -27.98
C SER A 108 -8.04 20.50 -27.69
N THR A 109 -6.96 20.30 -28.43
CA THR A 109 -5.69 21.05 -28.31
C THR A 109 -5.53 22.05 -29.45
N ASN A 110 -4.57 22.98 -29.33
CA ASN A 110 -4.16 23.81 -30.47
C ASN A 110 -3.04 23.17 -31.30
N ASP A 111 -2.59 21.95 -30.97
CA ASP A 111 -1.48 21.32 -31.67
C ASP A 111 -1.89 20.91 -33.09
N GLY A 112 -1.00 21.18 -34.06
CA GLY A 112 -1.27 20.92 -35.48
C GLY A 112 -2.12 21.98 -36.21
N CYS A 113 -2.62 22.99 -35.51
CA CYS A 113 -3.28 24.12 -36.13
C CYS A 113 -2.25 25.04 -36.83
N THR A 114 -2.26 25.04 -38.17
CA THR A 114 -1.34 25.84 -39.01
C THR A 114 -1.92 27.21 -39.42
N GLY A 115 -3.05 27.61 -38.82
CA GLY A 115 -3.81 28.83 -39.12
C GLY A 115 -4.18 29.65 -37.87
N THR A 116 -5.27 30.43 -37.94
CA THR A 116 -5.85 31.12 -36.77
C THR A 116 -6.63 30.13 -35.92
N CYS A 117 -5.99 29.56 -34.91
CA CYS A 117 -6.62 28.67 -33.96
C CYS A 117 -7.62 29.47 -33.12
N THR A 118 -8.84 28.96 -33.02
CA THR A 118 -9.97 29.64 -32.40
C THR A 118 -10.17 29.22 -30.95
N HIS A 119 -9.39 28.25 -30.44
CA HIS A 119 -9.53 27.85 -29.05
C HIS A 119 -8.94 28.89 -28.11
N THR A 120 -9.77 29.39 -27.20
CA THR A 120 -9.33 30.30 -26.14
C THR A 120 -8.74 29.53 -24.96
N PHE A 121 -9.07 28.24 -24.83
CA PHE A 121 -8.57 27.29 -23.84
C PHE A 121 -8.51 25.87 -24.45
N GLU A 122 -7.68 25.00 -23.87
CA GLU A 122 -7.45 23.64 -24.37
C GLU A 122 -8.01 22.60 -23.39
N GLY A 123 -8.55 21.51 -23.95
CA GLY A 123 -9.12 20.41 -23.19
C GLY A 123 -10.42 20.74 -22.45
N ILE A 124 -10.58 20.13 -21.28
CA ILE A 124 -11.73 20.32 -20.39
C ILE A 124 -11.23 20.91 -19.06
N THR A 125 -11.62 22.15 -18.77
CA THR A 125 -11.34 22.81 -17.49
C THR A 125 -12.62 23.01 -16.68
N VAL A 126 -12.69 22.42 -15.49
CA VAL A 126 -13.85 22.51 -14.60
C VAL A 126 -13.44 23.10 -13.27
N ALA A 127 -13.86 24.33 -13.01
CA ALA A 127 -13.76 24.97 -11.69
C ALA A 127 -15.16 25.17 -11.05
N SER A 128 -16.19 24.51 -11.59
CA SER A 128 -17.60 24.67 -11.22
C SER A 128 -18.16 23.54 -10.34
N ILE A 129 -19.44 23.65 -9.97
CA ILE A 129 -20.17 22.57 -9.28
C ILE A 129 -20.90 21.70 -10.31
N ILE A 130 -20.66 20.39 -10.30
CA ILE A 130 -21.47 19.37 -10.97
C ILE A 130 -22.41 18.74 -9.95
N ASN A 131 -23.71 19.05 -10.00
CA ASN A 131 -24.71 18.59 -9.05
C ASN A 131 -25.69 17.58 -9.68
N LEU A 132 -25.54 16.32 -9.28
CA LEU A 132 -26.39 15.19 -9.69
C LEU A 132 -27.15 14.59 -8.50
N THR A 133 -27.42 15.38 -7.46
CA THR A 133 -28.13 14.92 -6.26
C THR A 133 -29.62 14.62 -6.52
N GLY A 134 -30.31 14.08 -5.50
CA GLY A 134 -31.74 13.74 -5.57
C GLY A 134 -32.03 12.30 -6.02
N THR A 135 -33.23 12.04 -6.53
CA THR A 135 -33.65 10.69 -6.97
C THR A 135 -32.94 10.21 -8.24
N GLY A 136 -33.01 8.92 -8.53
CA GLY A 136 -32.40 8.29 -9.71
C GLY A 136 -31.19 7.41 -9.35
N THR A 137 -30.78 6.59 -10.30
CA THR A 137 -29.67 5.64 -10.20
C THR A 137 -28.74 5.82 -11.40
N ALA A 138 -27.56 5.18 -11.35
CA ALA A 138 -26.60 5.14 -12.46
C ALA A 138 -26.20 6.52 -13.00
N LYS A 139 -25.90 7.45 -12.09
CA LYS A 139 -25.51 8.82 -12.47
C LYS A 139 -24.01 8.90 -12.65
N THR A 140 -23.55 9.74 -13.58
CA THR A 140 -22.12 9.93 -13.84
C THR A 140 -21.74 11.41 -13.85
N GLY A 141 -20.76 11.83 -13.05
CA GLY A 141 -20.30 13.23 -13.02
C GLY A 141 -19.68 13.66 -14.35
N LEU A 142 -18.57 13.02 -14.72
CA LEU A 142 -17.90 13.16 -16.02
C LEU A 142 -17.69 11.76 -16.63
N TRP A 143 -18.03 11.59 -17.91
CA TRP A 143 -17.97 10.31 -18.60
C TRP A 143 -17.28 10.44 -19.94
N LEU A 144 -16.20 9.68 -20.17
CA LEU A 144 -15.64 9.42 -21.49
C LEU A 144 -16.27 8.13 -22.02
N GLU A 145 -17.24 8.27 -22.91
CA GLU A 145 -17.99 7.16 -23.49
C GLU A 145 -17.30 6.70 -24.77
N GLY A 146 -16.64 5.54 -24.68
CA GLY A 146 -16.04 4.87 -25.83
C GLY A 146 -17.07 4.16 -26.70
N PRO A 147 -16.68 3.67 -27.89
CA PRO A 147 -17.55 2.83 -28.70
C PRO A 147 -18.02 1.57 -27.95
N ASP A 148 -19.19 1.05 -28.32
CA ASP A 148 -19.69 -0.23 -27.81
C ASP A 148 -18.66 -1.34 -28.16
N PRO A 149 -18.18 -2.15 -27.20
CA PRO A 149 -17.25 -3.25 -27.45
C PRO A 149 -17.70 -4.27 -28.51
N THR A 150 -19.00 -4.33 -28.79
CA THR A 150 -19.60 -5.21 -29.81
C THR A 150 -19.71 -4.56 -31.20
N SER A 151 -19.47 -3.25 -31.33
CA SER A 151 -19.59 -2.51 -32.59
C SER A 151 -18.47 -2.82 -33.60
N GLY A 152 -17.34 -3.35 -33.12
CA GLY A 152 -16.13 -3.55 -33.92
C GLY A 152 -15.39 -2.25 -34.26
N LEU A 153 -15.82 -1.11 -33.72
CA LEU A 153 -15.05 0.13 -33.78
C LEU A 153 -13.80 0.01 -32.89
N PRO A 154 -12.69 0.65 -33.27
CA PRO A 154 -11.49 0.64 -32.47
C PRO A 154 -11.67 1.48 -31.20
N LEU A 155 -10.69 1.37 -30.28
CA LEU A 155 -10.50 2.35 -29.22
C LEU A 155 -10.44 3.77 -29.83
N THR A 156 -11.07 4.72 -29.16
CA THR A 156 -11.17 6.12 -29.61
C THR A 156 -10.68 7.06 -28.50
N GLN A 157 -10.02 8.13 -28.90
CA GLN A 157 -9.22 8.97 -28.02
C GLN A 157 -9.84 10.37 -27.87
N PHE A 158 -9.80 10.91 -26.66
CA PHE A 158 -9.91 12.34 -26.39
C PHE A 158 -8.51 12.89 -26.14
N ILE A 159 -8.05 13.82 -26.98
CA ILE A 159 -6.73 14.45 -26.90
C ILE A 159 -6.89 15.81 -26.21
N GLY A 160 -6.25 15.96 -25.05
CA GLY A 160 -6.30 17.16 -24.24
C GLY A 160 -6.42 16.84 -22.76
N ASN A 161 -5.95 17.77 -21.92
CA ASN A 161 -6.03 17.60 -20.47
C ASN A 161 -7.48 17.75 -19.96
N ILE A 162 -7.80 17.01 -18.90
CA ILE A 162 -9.02 17.22 -18.11
C ILE A 162 -8.60 17.74 -16.74
N ASN A 163 -8.78 19.04 -16.52
CA ASN A 163 -8.42 19.71 -15.28
C ASN A 163 -9.64 20.10 -14.46
N MET A 164 -9.90 19.37 -13.38
CA MET A 164 -11.01 19.62 -12.47
C MET A 164 -10.59 20.33 -11.17
N THR A 165 -9.43 21.01 -11.16
CA THR A 165 -8.95 21.74 -9.99
C THR A 165 -9.97 22.80 -9.55
N GLY A 166 -10.39 22.74 -8.29
CA GLY A 166 -11.38 23.66 -7.73
C GLY A 166 -12.85 23.29 -8.02
N SER A 167 -13.12 22.24 -8.80
CA SER A 167 -14.48 21.74 -9.00
C SER A 167 -15.04 21.01 -7.77
N THR A 168 -16.36 20.84 -7.76
CA THR A 168 -17.06 19.92 -6.86
C THR A 168 -18.08 19.08 -7.62
N ILE A 169 -17.90 17.76 -7.65
CA ILE A 169 -18.91 16.80 -8.09
C ILE A 169 -19.70 16.31 -6.88
N SER A 170 -21.02 16.44 -6.90
CA SER A 170 -21.92 15.94 -5.85
C SER A 170 -22.97 15.02 -6.45
N ILE A 171 -22.98 13.75 -6.05
CA ILE A 171 -23.89 12.73 -6.56
C ILE A 171 -24.67 12.09 -5.42
N THR A 172 -25.98 11.94 -5.63
CA THR A 172 -26.82 11.07 -4.80
C THR A 172 -27.57 10.12 -5.71
N GLY A 173 -27.34 8.82 -5.56
CA GLY A 173 -27.94 7.81 -6.43
C GLY A 173 -27.19 6.50 -6.33
N ASP A 174 -27.90 5.39 -6.45
CA ASP A 174 -27.29 4.06 -6.43
C ASP A 174 -26.55 3.77 -7.74
N THR A 175 -25.49 2.95 -7.69
CA THR A 175 -24.67 2.55 -8.86
C THR A 175 -24.07 3.74 -9.61
N SER A 176 -23.73 4.81 -8.89
CA SER A 176 -23.25 6.05 -9.51
C SER A 176 -21.74 6.11 -9.57
N VAL A 177 -21.22 6.88 -10.54
CA VAL A 177 -19.79 7.07 -10.77
C VAL A 177 -19.43 8.56 -10.78
N GLY A 178 -18.35 8.97 -10.10
CA GLY A 178 -17.91 10.37 -10.12
C GLY A 178 -17.33 10.72 -11.50
N VAL A 179 -16.25 10.05 -11.87
CA VAL A 179 -15.59 10.14 -13.17
C VAL A 179 -15.44 8.75 -13.76
N LYS A 180 -15.80 8.56 -15.04
CA LYS A 180 -15.77 7.28 -15.74
C LYS A 180 -15.03 7.37 -17.07
N ILE A 181 -14.13 6.42 -17.35
CA ILE A 181 -13.53 6.20 -18.67
C ILE A 181 -13.80 4.75 -19.10
N ASP A 182 -14.60 4.58 -20.15
CA ASP A 182 -14.99 3.25 -20.63
C ASP A 182 -13.82 2.47 -21.26
N SER A 183 -13.97 1.14 -21.36
CA SER A 183 -12.91 0.23 -21.82
C SER A 183 -12.39 0.45 -23.24
N LEU A 184 -13.14 1.17 -24.09
CA LEU A 184 -12.73 1.55 -25.45
C LEU A 184 -12.55 3.07 -25.62
N ALA A 185 -12.52 3.81 -24.50
CA ALA A 185 -12.13 5.21 -24.47
C ALA A 185 -10.67 5.34 -24.04
N GLU A 186 -10.00 6.33 -24.59
CA GLU A 186 -8.67 6.76 -24.18
C GLU A 186 -8.66 8.25 -23.90
N LEU A 187 -8.02 8.64 -22.81
CA LEU A 187 -7.65 10.02 -22.53
C LEU A 187 -6.16 10.18 -22.84
N ASP A 188 -5.83 10.97 -23.85
CA ASP A 188 -4.46 11.38 -24.14
C ASP A 188 -4.21 12.78 -23.57
N GLY A 189 -3.74 12.78 -22.33
CA GLY A 189 -3.64 13.96 -21.49
C GLY A 189 -3.74 13.63 -20.01
N GLN A 190 -3.43 14.64 -19.19
CA GLN A 190 -3.48 14.54 -17.74
C GLN A 190 -4.94 14.60 -17.25
N LEU A 191 -5.26 13.80 -16.23
CA LEU A 191 -6.53 13.88 -15.50
C LEU A 191 -6.29 14.44 -14.09
N THR A 192 -6.66 15.69 -13.86
CA THR A 192 -6.63 16.29 -12.51
C THR A 192 -8.02 16.31 -11.89
N LEU A 193 -8.18 15.68 -10.73
CA LEU A 193 -9.47 15.55 -10.03
C LEU A 193 -9.63 16.64 -8.95
N GLY A 194 -10.86 17.19 -8.91
CA GLY A 194 -11.32 18.10 -7.87
C GLY A 194 -11.98 17.38 -6.70
N GLN A 195 -12.91 18.04 -6.01
CA GLN A 195 -13.67 17.41 -4.92
C GLN A 195 -14.80 16.55 -5.48
N MET A 196 -14.97 15.34 -4.96
CA MET A 196 -16.11 14.47 -5.27
C MET A 196 -16.79 13.98 -3.99
N THR A 197 -18.12 14.00 -3.97
CA THR A 197 -18.92 13.40 -2.89
C THR A 197 -20.03 12.56 -3.48
N LEU A 198 -20.04 11.27 -3.14
CA LEU A 198 -21.01 10.29 -3.59
C LEU A 198 -21.69 9.64 -2.39
N LYS A 199 -23.00 9.44 -2.51
CA LYS A 199 -23.81 8.76 -1.51
C LYS A 199 -24.98 8.03 -2.19
N PRO A 200 -25.30 6.79 -1.78
CA PRO A 200 -26.48 6.09 -2.25
C PRO A 200 -27.77 6.86 -1.94
N SER A 201 -28.82 6.56 -2.72
CA SER A 201 -30.12 7.23 -2.60
C SER A 201 -30.82 6.96 -1.26
N SER A 202 -30.48 5.85 -0.61
CA SER A 202 -31.03 5.38 0.65
C SER A 202 -29.94 4.85 1.58
N THR A 203 -30.15 4.97 2.89
CA THR A 203 -29.32 4.35 3.92
C THR A 203 -29.42 2.82 3.98
N THR A 204 -30.28 2.22 3.17
CA THR A 204 -30.46 0.76 3.06
C THR A 204 -30.07 0.25 1.67
N SER A 205 -29.39 1.08 0.87
CA SER A 205 -29.00 0.71 -0.48
C SER A 205 -28.04 -0.48 -0.45
N THR A 206 -28.23 -1.35 -1.42
CA THR A 206 -27.40 -2.54 -1.66
C THR A 206 -26.45 -2.35 -2.83
N PHE A 207 -26.38 -1.15 -3.39
CA PHE A 207 -25.56 -0.84 -4.53
C PHE A 207 -24.33 -0.05 -4.11
N GLY A 208 -23.25 -0.21 -4.87
CA GLY A 208 -21.98 0.45 -4.68
C GLY A 208 -21.91 1.67 -5.58
N ASP A 209 -21.23 2.70 -5.11
CA ASP A 209 -20.85 3.86 -5.89
C ASP A 209 -19.33 3.85 -6.05
N ILE A 210 -18.85 4.42 -7.15
CA ILE A 210 -17.43 4.50 -7.49
C ILE A 210 -17.03 5.97 -7.64
N GLY A 211 -15.96 6.42 -6.98
CA GLY A 211 -15.46 7.79 -7.15
C GLY A 211 -14.88 8.00 -8.54
N LEU A 212 -13.83 7.24 -8.87
CA LEU A 212 -13.20 7.19 -10.20
C LEU A 212 -13.24 5.76 -10.73
N ASP A 213 -13.72 5.56 -11.95
CA ASP A 213 -13.75 4.27 -12.65
C ASP A 213 -12.98 4.39 -13.98
N ILE A 214 -11.82 3.74 -14.07
CA ILE A 214 -10.98 3.69 -15.27
C ILE A 214 -10.97 2.26 -15.79
N ALA A 215 -11.74 2.01 -16.84
CA ALA A 215 -11.70 0.76 -17.60
C ALA A 215 -10.90 0.89 -18.91
N GLY A 216 -10.80 2.11 -19.45
CA GLY A 216 -10.04 2.43 -20.66
C GLY A 216 -8.57 2.73 -20.43
N THR A 217 -8.00 3.58 -21.27
CA THR A 217 -6.60 4.01 -21.18
C THR A 217 -6.51 5.48 -20.77
N VAL A 218 -5.53 5.82 -19.94
CA VAL A 218 -5.09 7.21 -19.71
C VAL A 218 -3.61 7.31 -20.05
N ASP A 219 -3.30 8.02 -21.13
CA ASP A 219 -1.95 8.40 -21.51
C ASP A 219 -1.62 9.73 -20.84
N GLY A 220 -1.22 9.65 -19.58
CA GLY A 220 -1.07 10.81 -18.71
C GLY A 220 -1.09 10.42 -17.24
N ASP A 221 -0.69 11.36 -16.39
CA ASP A 221 -0.88 11.18 -14.95
C ASP A 221 -2.33 11.45 -14.54
N ILE A 222 -2.79 10.71 -13.54
CA ILE A 222 -4.01 11.00 -12.78
C ILE A 222 -3.60 11.62 -11.45
N ALA A 223 -4.04 12.84 -11.17
CA ALA A 223 -3.72 13.56 -9.93
C ALA A 223 -4.96 13.97 -9.15
N MET A 224 -5.08 13.53 -7.90
CA MET A 224 -6.12 14.00 -6.98
C MET A 224 -5.59 15.17 -6.15
N THR A 225 -6.15 16.36 -6.35
CA THR A 225 -5.70 17.60 -5.66
C THR A 225 -6.56 17.96 -4.44
N SER A 226 -7.77 17.41 -4.37
CA SER A 226 -8.75 17.66 -3.32
C SER A 226 -9.20 16.35 -2.67
N GLY A 227 -10.48 16.00 -2.62
CA GLY A 227 -10.87 14.76 -1.97
C GLY A 227 -12.04 14.06 -2.63
N ILE A 228 -12.02 12.75 -2.57
CA ILE A 228 -13.11 11.87 -3.00
C ILE A 228 -13.70 11.25 -1.74
N SER A 229 -14.99 11.49 -1.51
CA SER A 229 -15.75 10.90 -0.41
C SER A 229 -16.86 10.02 -0.96
N VAL A 230 -16.78 8.71 -0.76
CA VAL A 230 -17.86 7.76 -1.09
C VAL A 230 -18.42 7.19 0.21
N GLN A 231 -19.70 7.42 0.45
CA GLN A 231 -20.35 7.02 1.71
C GLN A 231 -21.51 6.09 1.43
N GLY A 232 -21.38 4.81 1.76
CA GLY A 232 -22.49 3.87 1.79
C GLY A 232 -22.90 3.51 3.21
N ASN A 233 -24.18 3.17 3.37
CA ASN A 233 -24.70 2.59 4.60
C ASN A 233 -25.17 1.18 4.26
N LYS A 234 -24.31 0.19 4.54
CA LYS A 234 -24.44 -1.14 3.94
C LYS A 234 -24.79 -2.19 4.98
N VAL A 235 -25.83 -2.96 4.65
CA VAL A 235 -26.14 -4.26 5.25
C VAL A 235 -25.24 -5.30 4.57
N ALA A 236 -24.64 -6.24 5.31
CA ALA A 236 -23.66 -7.20 4.79
C ALA A 236 -24.14 -7.95 3.52
N GLY A 237 -23.24 -8.15 2.53
CA GLY A 237 -23.46 -9.08 1.40
C GLY A 237 -23.77 -8.48 0.01
N VAL A 238 -23.34 -7.25 -0.29
CA VAL A 238 -23.69 -6.54 -1.54
C VAL A 238 -22.50 -5.80 -2.18
N SER A 239 -22.67 -5.15 -3.34
CA SER A 239 -21.55 -4.61 -4.15
C SER A 239 -20.66 -3.62 -3.37
N THR A 240 -19.38 -3.56 -3.72
CA THR A 240 -18.35 -2.80 -3.04
C THR A 240 -18.47 -1.29 -3.34
N LEU A 241 -18.19 -0.46 -2.34
CA LEU A 241 -18.02 0.98 -2.52
C LEU A 241 -16.53 1.18 -2.83
N ILE A 242 -16.19 1.85 -3.92
CA ILE A 242 -14.80 2.00 -4.33
C ILE A 242 -14.47 3.48 -4.49
N GLY A 243 -13.37 3.93 -3.92
CA GLY A 243 -12.87 5.28 -4.16
C GLY A 243 -12.36 5.45 -5.58
N MET A 244 -11.42 4.60 -5.99
CA MET A 244 -10.85 4.56 -7.34
C MET A 244 -10.74 3.10 -7.78
N ASP A 245 -11.40 2.75 -8.88
CA ASP A 245 -11.35 1.43 -9.52
C ASP A 245 -10.61 1.56 -10.85
N ILE A 246 -9.41 0.98 -10.95
CA ILE A 246 -8.51 1.08 -12.10
C ILE A 246 -8.35 -0.32 -12.67
N THR A 247 -9.25 -0.68 -13.59
CA THR A 247 -9.21 -1.95 -14.33
C THR A 247 -8.50 -1.81 -15.68
N GLY A 248 -8.44 -0.58 -16.20
CA GLY A 248 -7.76 -0.19 -17.42
C GLY A 248 -6.28 0.15 -17.23
N THR A 249 -5.67 0.79 -18.23
CA THR A 249 -4.23 1.13 -18.21
C THR A 249 -4.02 2.61 -17.95
N ILE A 250 -3.02 2.95 -17.13
CA ILE A 250 -2.51 4.31 -17.01
C ILE A 250 -1.07 4.30 -17.47
N ASN A 251 -0.75 4.98 -18.56
CA ASN A 251 0.60 5.23 -19.02
C ASN A 251 1.09 6.55 -18.40
N GLY A 252 1.34 6.51 -17.10
CA GLY A 252 1.63 7.66 -16.24
C GLY A 252 1.50 7.31 -14.76
N ASN A 253 1.60 8.29 -13.88
CA ASN A 253 1.48 8.12 -12.44
C ASN A 253 0.02 8.23 -11.96
N LEU A 254 -0.30 7.54 -10.88
CA LEU A 254 -1.49 7.82 -10.06
C LEU A 254 -1.05 8.53 -8.78
N MET A 255 -1.48 9.77 -8.59
CA MET A 255 -1.01 10.66 -7.52
C MET A 255 -2.16 11.10 -6.59
N ILE A 256 -2.01 10.85 -5.30
CA ILE A 256 -2.83 11.41 -4.22
C ILE A 256 -2.02 12.53 -3.58
N ASN A 257 -2.25 13.78 -4.00
CA ASN A 257 -1.39 14.90 -3.64
C ASN A 257 -1.50 15.30 -2.17
N THR A 258 -0.54 16.11 -1.70
CA THR A 258 -0.58 16.68 -0.36
C THR A 258 -1.89 17.40 -0.06
N GLY A 259 -2.47 17.08 1.10
CA GLY A 259 -3.75 17.63 1.56
C GLY A 259 -4.98 16.98 0.93
N ALA A 260 -4.79 16.11 -0.06
CA ALA A 260 -5.88 15.37 -0.68
C ALA A 260 -6.37 14.24 0.24
N THR A 261 -7.67 13.92 0.20
CA THR A 261 -8.25 12.83 1.01
C THR A 261 -9.18 11.94 0.19
N LEU A 262 -8.84 10.67 0.06
CA LEU A 262 -9.70 9.60 -0.43
C LEU A 262 -10.34 8.89 0.77
N GLY A 263 -11.57 9.27 1.10
CA GLY A 263 -12.30 8.78 2.28
C GLY A 263 -13.51 7.95 1.91
N ILE A 264 -13.45 6.63 2.12
CA ILE A 264 -14.52 5.71 1.75
C ILE A 264 -15.11 5.09 3.02
N SER A 265 -16.42 5.15 3.17
CA SER A 265 -17.09 4.62 4.36
C SER A 265 -18.27 3.71 4.01
N GLY A 266 -18.35 2.56 4.67
CA GLY A 266 -19.38 1.52 4.50
C GLY A 266 -18.81 0.10 4.58
N ALA A 267 -19.68 -0.90 4.68
CA ALA A 267 -19.25 -2.30 4.75
C ALA A 267 -18.56 -2.77 3.44
N GLY A 268 -17.33 -3.26 3.53
CA GLY A 268 -16.53 -3.62 2.37
C GLY A 268 -16.15 -2.42 1.51
N ALA A 269 -16.08 -1.22 2.09
CA ALA A 269 -15.52 -0.04 1.45
C ALA A 269 -14.07 -0.28 1.05
N GLN A 270 -13.73 0.01 -0.20
CA GLN A 270 -12.39 -0.08 -0.76
C GLN A 270 -11.90 1.31 -1.18
N GLY A 271 -10.64 1.61 -0.93
CA GLY A 271 -10.06 2.92 -1.28
C GLY A 271 -9.67 2.95 -2.76
N ILE A 272 -8.47 2.49 -3.07
CA ILE A 272 -7.96 2.32 -4.44
C ILE A 272 -7.89 0.82 -4.74
N LEU A 273 -8.41 0.40 -5.90
CA LEU A 273 -8.26 -0.93 -6.45
C LEU A 273 -7.63 -0.81 -7.84
N ILE A 274 -6.42 -1.35 -8.02
CA ILE A 274 -5.67 -1.33 -9.28
C ILE A 274 -5.54 -2.76 -9.77
N THR A 275 -6.41 -3.20 -10.67
CA THR A 275 -6.31 -4.52 -11.33
C THR A 275 -5.77 -4.41 -12.76
N GLY A 276 -5.77 -3.21 -13.33
CA GLY A 276 -5.03 -2.87 -14.53
C GLY A 276 -3.57 -2.49 -14.24
N SER A 277 -2.88 -1.90 -15.22
CA SER A 277 -1.43 -1.60 -15.10
C SER A 277 -1.13 -0.10 -15.05
N LEU A 278 -0.12 0.27 -14.27
CA LEU A 278 0.55 1.57 -14.33
C LEU A 278 1.88 1.42 -15.07
N ASN A 279 1.99 2.01 -16.25
CA ASN A 279 3.18 1.94 -17.10
C ASN A 279 3.89 3.30 -17.15
N PRO A 280 5.17 3.35 -17.51
CA PRO A 280 5.81 4.62 -17.86
C PRO A 280 5.06 5.26 -19.02
N CYS A 281 5.05 6.59 -19.08
CA CYS A 281 4.45 7.31 -20.19
C CYS A 281 4.96 6.79 -21.54
N ASP A 282 4.05 6.56 -22.48
CA ASP A 282 4.42 6.37 -23.86
C ASP A 282 4.82 7.73 -24.44
N MET A 283 6.13 7.98 -24.57
CA MET A 283 6.68 9.19 -25.19
C MET A 283 6.47 9.23 -26.72
N SER A 284 5.37 8.68 -27.22
CA SER A 284 4.95 8.84 -28.60
C SER A 284 4.77 10.34 -28.93
N ALA A 285 4.86 10.70 -30.21
CA ALA A 285 4.97 12.10 -30.64
C ALA A 285 3.79 13.02 -30.24
N ALA A 286 2.68 12.48 -29.75
CA ALA A 286 1.49 13.23 -29.35
C ALA A 286 1.55 13.76 -27.90
N ASN A 287 2.27 13.09 -26.98
CA ASN A 287 2.24 13.42 -25.55
C ASN A 287 3.64 13.64 -24.95
N THR A 288 4.25 14.76 -25.32
CA THR A 288 5.58 15.13 -24.80
C THR A 288 5.57 15.65 -23.35
N ALA A 289 4.38 15.84 -22.77
CA ALA A 289 4.22 16.38 -21.42
C ALA A 289 4.19 15.30 -20.33
N CYS A 290 3.84 14.06 -20.67
CA CYS A 290 3.79 12.95 -19.73
C CYS A 290 5.22 12.51 -19.35
N THR A 291 5.55 12.61 -18.06
CA THR A 291 6.86 12.20 -17.50
C THR A 291 6.74 11.14 -16.40
N GLY A 292 5.51 10.67 -16.14
CA GLY A 292 5.22 9.61 -15.21
C GLY A 292 5.98 8.32 -15.51
N THR A 293 6.43 7.67 -14.46
CA THR A 293 7.19 6.42 -14.50
C THR A 293 6.28 5.19 -14.39
N GLY A 294 4.96 5.39 -14.24
CA GLY A 294 4.03 4.32 -13.94
C GLY A 294 3.93 4.04 -12.43
N ALA A 295 4.06 5.08 -11.60
CA ALA A 295 4.11 4.94 -10.14
C ALA A 295 2.76 5.21 -9.47
N LEU A 296 2.54 4.59 -8.31
CA LEU A 296 1.52 5.01 -7.33
C LEU A 296 2.18 5.90 -6.28
N VAL A 297 1.76 7.16 -6.20
CA VAL A 297 2.33 8.18 -5.30
C VAL A 297 1.23 8.66 -4.34
N ASN A 298 1.44 8.52 -3.03
CA ASN A 298 0.53 8.99 -2.01
C ASN A 298 1.21 9.96 -1.03
N ASP A 299 0.95 11.25 -1.21
CA ASP A 299 1.32 12.32 -0.28
C ASP A 299 0.11 12.84 0.53
N GLY A 300 -1.07 12.26 0.30
CA GLY A 300 -2.35 12.62 0.94
C GLY A 300 -2.82 11.58 1.96
N SER A 301 -4.12 11.36 2.03
CA SER A 301 -4.72 10.37 2.95
C SER A 301 -5.71 9.46 2.23
N ILE A 302 -5.52 8.15 2.36
CA ILE A 302 -6.41 7.10 1.86
C ILE A 302 -6.98 6.36 3.08
N ASN A 303 -8.28 6.48 3.32
CA ASN A 303 -8.93 5.95 4.52
C ASN A 303 -10.18 5.16 4.15
N THR A 304 -10.25 3.90 4.58
CA THR A 304 -11.46 3.06 4.47
C THR A 304 -12.03 2.72 5.84
N LEU A 305 -13.33 3.00 6.03
CA LEU A 305 -14.03 2.85 7.30
C LEU A 305 -15.28 2.00 7.14
N GLY A 306 -15.57 1.10 8.08
CA GLY A 306 -16.79 0.29 8.06
C GLY A 306 -18.11 1.04 8.30
N GLN A 307 -18.04 2.33 8.67
CA GLN A 307 -19.13 3.24 9.10
C GLN A 307 -19.51 3.16 10.59
N LEU A 308 -19.64 4.35 11.19
CA LEU A 308 -20.05 4.64 12.57
C LEU A 308 -21.39 5.38 12.57
N ALA A 309 -22.50 4.76 13.00
CA ALA A 309 -23.72 5.51 13.27
C ALA A 309 -24.55 5.02 14.48
N SER A 310 -24.53 3.74 14.87
CA SER A 310 -25.16 3.32 16.12
C SER A 310 -24.72 1.92 16.54
N LEU A 311 -24.04 1.84 17.69
CA LEU A 311 -23.47 0.61 18.23
C LEU A 311 -24.54 -0.20 18.98
N THR A 312 -24.69 -1.47 18.63
CA THR A 312 -25.09 -2.47 19.62
C THR A 312 -24.00 -3.53 19.65
N GLN A 313 -23.35 -3.72 20.80
CA GLN A 313 -22.24 -4.67 21.01
C GLN A 313 -22.56 -6.13 20.62
N ASN A 314 -23.81 -6.44 20.25
CA ASN A 314 -24.28 -7.79 20.01
C ASN A 314 -24.29 -8.22 18.53
N THR A 315 -24.04 -7.34 17.56
CA THR A 315 -24.19 -7.69 16.11
C THR A 315 -22.95 -7.49 15.24
N GLY A 316 -21.84 -6.98 15.80
CA GLY A 316 -20.66 -6.56 15.03
C GLY A 316 -20.88 -5.24 14.28
N ASN A 317 -19.86 -4.40 14.24
CA ASN A 317 -19.76 -3.23 13.37
C ASN A 317 -19.52 -3.72 11.93
N PRO A 318 -20.00 -2.95 10.92
CA PRO A 318 -19.58 -3.24 9.57
C PRO A 318 -18.06 -3.06 9.46
N VAL A 319 -17.43 -3.93 8.67
CA VAL A 319 -15.98 -3.97 8.44
C VAL A 319 -15.66 -3.25 7.14
N ALA A 320 -14.63 -2.40 7.10
CA ALA A 320 -14.11 -1.89 5.83
C ALA A 320 -13.45 -3.03 5.03
N GLY A 321 -13.35 -2.82 3.71
CA GLY A 321 -12.46 -3.57 2.83
C GLY A 321 -11.08 -2.94 2.75
N ILE A 322 -10.33 -3.26 1.71
CA ILE A 322 -8.93 -2.88 1.51
C ILE A 322 -8.79 -1.37 1.26
N ALA A 323 -7.81 -0.68 1.86
CA ALA A 323 -7.57 0.73 1.55
C ALA A 323 -6.84 0.92 0.20
N VAL A 324 -5.80 0.14 -0.07
CA VAL A 324 -5.12 0.08 -1.38
C VAL A 324 -4.91 -1.38 -1.79
N GLY A 325 -5.59 -1.82 -2.85
CA GLY A 325 -5.43 -3.15 -3.44
C GLY A 325 -4.77 -3.07 -4.81
N ILE A 326 -3.73 -3.86 -5.04
CA ILE A 326 -2.96 -3.90 -6.29
C ILE A 326 -2.93 -5.34 -6.81
N GLY A 327 -3.71 -5.57 -7.87
CA GLY A 327 -3.77 -6.82 -8.62
C GLY A 327 -3.11 -6.78 -9.99
N GLY A 328 -2.63 -5.63 -10.46
CA GLY A 328 -1.89 -5.51 -11.73
C GLY A 328 -0.47 -4.98 -11.58
N ASN A 329 0.21 -4.74 -12.70
CA ASN A 329 1.62 -4.30 -12.72
C ASN A 329 1.75 -2.80 -12.40
N ILE A 330 2.82 -2.43 -11.69
CA ILE A 330 3.18 -1.03 -11.44
C ILE A 330 4.65 -0.84 -11.81
N ALA A 331 4.91 -0.26 -12.97
CA ALA A 331 6.27 -0.13 -13.49
C ALA A 331 7.17 0.79 -12.66
N GLY A 332 6.59 1.88 -12.13
CA GLY A 332 7.30 2.93 -11.40
C GLY A 332 7.34 2.75 -9.89
N GLY A 333 6.95 1.60 -9.35
CA GLY A 333 6.91 1.36 -7.91
C GLY A 333 5.82 2.11 -7.15
N ILE A 334 5.86 2.01 -5.82
CA ILE A 334 4.88 2.57 -4.89
C ILE A 334 5.59 3.49 -3.91
N PHE A 335 5.05 4.70 -3.70
CA PHE A 335 5.58 5.68 -2.77
C PHE A 335 4.46 6.20 -1.85
N ASN A 336 4.55 5.89 -0.54
CA ASN A 336 3.76 6.54 0.50
C ASN A 336 4.64 7.59 1.20
N GLY A 337 4.41 8.86 0.86
CA GLY A 337 5.30 9.97 1.15
C GLY A 337 5.45 10.32 2.61
N GLY A 338 6.52 11.04 2.92
CA GLY A 338 6.88 11.47 4.27
C GLY A 338 8.30 12.02 4.34
N PRO A 339 8.72 12.52 5.51
CA PRO A 339 10.05 13.07 5.74
C PRO A 339 11.19 12.09 5.37
N THR A 340 12.23 12.60 4.72
CA THR A 340 13.45 11.83 4.35
C THR A 340 14.56 11.93 5.40
N PHE A 341 14.56 12.98 6.22
CA PHE A 341 15.50 13.17 7.33
C PHE A 341 14.84 13.93 8.49
N SER A 342 15.49 13.91 9.65
CA SER A 342 14.99 14.62 10.83
C SER A 342 14.96 16.13 10.60
N GLY A 343 13.77 16.71 10.55
CA GLY A 343 13.55 18.14 10.28
C GLY A 343 13.00 18.44 8.88
N ASP A 344 12.91 17.44 8.00
CA ASP A 344 12.15 17.54 6.77
C ASP A 344 10.65 17.72 7.09
N THR A 345 10.00 18.60 6.35
CA THR A 345 8.59 18.96 6.50
C THR A 345 7.71 18.41 5.38
N ALA A 346 8.23 17.49 4.55
CA ALA A 346 7.45 16.76 3.57
C ALA A 346 6.18 16.18 4.21
N ALA A 347 5.05 16.31 3.52
CA ALA A 347 3.78 15.82 4.02
C ALA A 347 3.82 14.29 4.17
N GLN A 348 3.25 13.78 5.26
CA GLN A 348 3.14 12.35 5.48
C GLN A 348 1.89 11.81 4.79
N GLY A 349 2.09 10.93 3.83
CA GLY A 349 1.07 10.06 3.29
C GLY A 349 0.47 9.18 4.39
N SER A 350 -0.82 8.92 4.32
CA SER A 350 -1.51 8.00 5.22
C SER A 350 -2.34 7.00 4.42
N ILE A 351 -2.21 5.72 4.74
CA ILE A 351 -3.07 4.63 4.25
C ILE A 351 -3.64 3.93 5.48
N SER A 352 -4.96 3.96 5.65
CA SER A 352 -5.58 3.33 6.82
C SER A 352 -6.88 2.59 6.52
N VAL A 353 -7.06 1.47 7.24
CA VAL A 353 -8.27 0.66 7.22
C VAL A 353 -8.80 0.42 8.64
N GLN A 354 -10.11 0.48 8.79
CA GLN A 354 -10.81 -0.04 9.97
C GLN A 354 -11.65 -1.27 9.58
N GLY A 355 -11.06 -2.46 9.66
CA GLY A 355 -11.68 -3.67 9.15
C GLY A 355 -10.83 -4.93 9.29
N LEU A 356 -11.29 -6.00 8.63
CA LEU A 356 -10.61 -7.30 8.56
C LEU A 356 -9.60 -7.38 7.41
N ALA A 357 -9.79 -6.57 6.36
CA ALA A 357 -8.93 -6.55 5.19
C ALA A 357 -7.60 -5.84 5.48
N PRO A 358 -6.53 -6.13 4.70
CA PRO A 358 -5.30 -5.36 4.76
C PRO A 358 -5.50 -3.87 4.47
N ALA A 359 -4.67 -3.00 5.05
CA ALA A 359 -4.62 -1.60 4.62
C ALA A 359 -4.04 -1.52 3.19
N VAL A 360 -2.96 -2.26 2.95
CA VAL A 360 -2.37 -2.46 1.64
C VAL A 360 -2.34 -3.95 1.30
N GLU A 361 -2.85 -4.30 0.13
CA GLU A 361 -2.80 -5.66 -0.42
C GLU A 361 -2.19 -5.63 -1.82
N ILE A 362 -1.11 -6.38 -2.03
CA ILE A 362 -0.48 -6.58 -3.34
C ILE A 362 -0.57 -8.06 -3.68
N SER A 363 -1.52 -8.41 -4.54
CA SER A 363 -1.75 -9.79 -4.92
C SER A 363 -2.49 -9.89 -6.25
N PRO A 364 -2.03 -10.74 -7.19
CA PRO A 364 -2.75 -10.94 -8.44
C PRO A 364 -4.10 -11.63 -8.24
N SER A 365 -4.35 -12.19 -7.04
CA SER A 365 -5.68 -12.72 -6.70
C SER A 365 -6.78 -11.65 -6.68
N LEU A 366 -6.42 -10.37 -6.55
CA LEU A 366 -7.35 -9.24 -6.61
C LEU A 366 -7.99 -9.06 -8.00
N GLU A 367 -7.41 -9.61 -9.07
CA GLU A 367 -8.02 -9.62 -10.41
C GLU A 367 -9.33 -10.43 -10.44
N GLY A 368 -9.57 -11.30 -9.45
CA GLY A 368 -10.76 -12.17 -9.40
C GLY A 368 -10.79 -13.24 -10.49
N LEU A 369 -9.68 -13.42 -11.23
CA LEU A 369 -9.54 -14.45 -12.25
C LEU A 369 -9.30 -15.82 -11.60
N THR A 370 -9.80 -16.89 -12.24
CA THR A 370 -9.56 -18.26 -11.79
C THR A 370 -8.09 -18.68 -11.92
N THR A 371 -7.37 -18.03 -12.83
CA THR A 371 -5.94 -18.23 -13.12
C THR A 371 -5.32 -16.84 -13.23
N PRO A 372 -5.03 -16.19 -12.09
CA PRO A 372 -4.44 -14.86 -12.08
C PRO A 372 -3.06 -14.88 -12.73
N THR A 373 -2.59 -13.73 -13.24
CA THR A 373 -1.26 -13.63 -13.85
C THR A 373 -0.22 -13.13 -12.86
N ALA A 374 1.06 -13.44 -13.08
CA ALA A 374 2.11 -12.88 -12.24
C ALA A 374 2.17 -11.35 -12.40
N ILE A 375 2.38 -10.64 -11.30
CA ILE A 375 2.51 -9.19 -11.29
C ILE A 375 3.90 -8.76 -10.81
N THR A 376 4.38 -7.66 -11.37
CA THR A 376 5.64 -7.02 -11.00
C THR A 376 5.41 -5.58 -10.56
N ILE A 377 5.97 -5.25 -9.41
CA ILE A 377 6.15 -3.87 -8.94
C ILE A 377 7.61 -3.50 -9.23
N GLY A 378 7.80 -2.60 -10.18
CA GLY A 378 9.11 -2.07 -10.54
C GLY A 378 9.67 -1.13 -9.47
N VAL A 379 10.71 -0.38 -9.81
CA VAL A 379 11.43 0.49 -8.87
C VAL A 379 10.90 1.92 -8.96
N TYR A 380 10.69 2.56 -7.81
CA TYR A 380 10.40 4.00 -7.75
C TYR A 380 11.70 4.80 -7.82
N THR A 381 11.89 5.50 -8.94
CA THR A 381 13.17 6.16 -9.28
C THR A 381 13.23 7.64 -8.90
N ALA A 382 12.13 8.21 -8.39
CA ALA A 382 12.09 9.62 -8.00
C ALA A 382 12.61 9.86 -6.56
N ASP A 383 12.80 8.81 -5.76
CA ASP A 383 13.56 8.92 -4.51
C ASP A 383 15.06 8.97 -4.82
N LEU A 384 15.66 10.15 -4.60
CA LEU A 384 17.07 10.40 -4.87
C LEU A 384 17.96 10.15 -3.65
N VAL A 385 17.37 9.99 -2.47
CA VAL A 385 18.12 9.74 -1.22
C VAL A 385 18.42 8.25 -1.13
N ASP A 386 17.38 7.43 -1.25
CA ASP A 386 17.47 5.98 -1.08
C ASP A 386 16.94 5.28 -2.34
N PRO A 387 17.62 5.35 -3.48
CA PRO A 387 17.10 4.80 -4.74
C PRO A 387 17.02 3.27 -4.70
N ASN A 388 16.32 2.70 -5.69
CA ASN A 388 16.27 1.26 -6.00
C ASN A 388 15.28 0.39 -5.21
N PHE A 389 14.29 0.96 -4.52
CA PHE A 389 13.21 0.17 -3.90
C PHE A 389 11.94 0.15 -4.75
N SER A 390 11.16 -0.93 -4.62
CA SER A 390 9.85 -1.05 -5.27
C SER A 390 8.73 -0.43 -4.46
N PHE A 391 8.87 -0.45 -3.13
CA PHE A 391 7.90 0.10 -2.20
C PHE A 391 8.62 1.00 -1.20
N TYR A 392 8.23 2.27 -1.16
CA TYR A 392 8.63 3.21 -0.13
C TYR A 392 7.47 3.49 0.83
N ASN A 393 7.68 3.28 2.12
CA ASN A 393 6.82 3.82 3.17
C ASN A 393 7.60 4.82 4.02
N ARG A 394 7.42 6.12 3.77
CA ARG A 394 7.88 7.21 4.64
C ARG A 394 6.75 7.79 5.50
N GLY A 395 5.51 7.47 5.16
CA GLY A 395 4.30 7.92 5.85
C GLY A 395 3.77 6.91 6.89
N ASN A 396 2.45 6.83 7.01
CA ASN A 396 1.76 5.92 7.93
C ASN A 396 0.92 4.89 7.16
N ILE A 397 1.07 3.60 7.50
CA ILE A 397 0.18 2.52 7.06
C ILE A 397 -0.40 1.86 8.31
N GLY A 398 -1.72 1.84 8.44
CA GLY A 398 -2.38 1.39 9.66
C GLY A 398 -3.61 0.52 9.41
N ALA A 399 -3.69 -0.62 10.09
CA ALA A 399 -4.89 -1.44 10.16
C ALA A 399 -5.34 -1.64 11.60
N VAL A 400 -6.61 -1.37 11.86
CA VAL A 400 -7.23 -1.56 13.17
C VAL A 400 -8.49 -2.40 12.99
N SER A 401 -8.64 -3.43 13.82
CA SER A 401 -9.83 -4.25 13.81
C SER A 401 -11.08 -3.40 14.12
N SER A 402 -12.13 -3.54 13.31
CA SER A 402 -13.38 -2.77 13.53
C SER A 402 -14.20 -3.31 14.71
N ASN A 403 -14.01 -4.59 15.03
CA ASN A 403 -14.63 -5.27 16.17
C ASN A 403 -13.58 -5.90 17.06
N SER A 404 -13.99 -6.19 18.29
CA SER A 404 -13.24 -7.11 19.12
C SER A 404 -13.56 -8.56 18.70
N GLY A 405 -12.54 -9.40 18.61
CA GLY A 405 -12.60 -10.75 18.03
C GLY A 405 -12.20 -10.82 16.55
N ASP A 406 -11.92 -9.68 15.92
CA ASP A 406 -11.47 -9.58 14.53
C ASP A 406 -9.93 -9.54 14.48
N SER A 407 -9.34 -10.35 13.61
CA SER A 407 -7.91 -10.25 13.24
C SER A 407 -7.69 -9.12 12.24
N THR A 408 -6.46 -8.61 12.12
CA THR A 408 -6.14 -7.56 11.15
C THR A 408 -4.71 -7.68 10.64
N THR A 409 -4.49 -7.22 9.41
CA THR A 409 -3.18 -7.15 8.77
C THR A 409 -2.97 -5.73 8.24
N ALA A 410 -1.80 -5.12 8.38
CA ALA A 410 -1.57 -3.79 7.80
C ALA A 410 -1.14 -3.88 6.33
N VAL A 411 -0.11 -4.68 6.04
CA VAL A 411 0.39 -4.90 4.68
C VAL A 411 0.38 -6.41 4.36
N PHE A 412 -0.22 -6.79 3.24
CA PHE A 412 -0.15 -8.13 2.68
C PHE A 412 0.43 -8.10 1.27
N ILE A 413 1.42 -8.96 1.00
CA ILE A 413 2.04 -9.13 -0.32
C ILE A 413 2.10 -10.61 -0.59
N GLY A 414 1.43 -11.13 -1.62
CA GLY A 414 1.39 -12.57 -1.87
C GLY A 414 0.89 -12.94 -3.25
N GLY A 415 1.50 -13.96 -3.85
CA GLY A 415 1.04 -14.53 -5.11
C GLY A 415 -0.17 -15.46 -4.93
N GLY A 416 -0.82 -15.80 -6.04
CA GLY A 416 -1.93 -16.75 -6.04
C GLY A 416 -1.46 -18.22 -6.11
N ASN A 417 -0.38 -18.47 -6.85
CA ASN A 417 0.20 -19.79 -7.12
C ASN A 417 1.61 -19.61 -7.74
N PRO A 418 2.38 -20.68 -8.03
CA PRO A 418 3.73 -20.56 -8.61
C PRO A 418 3.80 -19.84 -9.96
N ASP A 419 2.73 -19.81 -10.75
CA ASP A 419 2.65 -19.12 -12.05
C ASP A 419 2.08 -17.70 -11.92
N ALA A 420 1.57 -17.34 -10.74
CA ALA A 420 0.95 -16.06 -10.41
C ALA A 420 1.63 -15.43 -9.20
N THR A 421 2.94 -15.18 -9.33
CA THR A 421 3.77 -14.59 -8.28
C THR A 421 3.51 -13.09 -8.12
N THR A 422 3.91 -12.55 -6.97
CA THR A 422 4.02 -11.10 -6.78
C THR A 422 5.48 -10.75 -6.60
N THR A 423 6.06 -10.03 -7.55
CA THR A 423 7.48 -9.67 -7.54
C THR A 423 7.67 -8.18 -7.25
N LEU A 424 8.43 -7.84 -6.21
CA LEU A 424 8.90 -6.47 -5.94
C LEU A 424 10.38 -6.40 -6.30
N SER A 425 10.71 -5.89 -7.49
CA SER A 425 12.08 -5.99 -8.04
C SER A 425 13.16 -5.30 -7.20
N GLY A 426 12.82 -4.24 -6.48
CA GLY A 426 13.74 -3.44 -5.67
C GLY A 426 13.64 -3.65 -4.16
N GLY A 427 12.67 -4.45 -3.69
CA GLY A 427 12.43 -4.65 -2.27
C GLY A 427 11.60 -3.53 -1.64
N ILE A 428 11.68 -3.39 -0.32
CA ILE A 428 10.89 -2.44 0.47
C ILE A 428 11.80 -1.58 1.34
N LEU A 429 11.58 -0.26 1.32
CA LEU A 429 12.11 0.68 2.30
C LEU A 429 10.97 1.21 3.19
N ASN A 430 11.08 0.99 4.49
CA ASN A 430 10.21 1.59 5.50
C ASN A 430 11.01 2.55 6.38
N SER A 431 10.81 3.85 6.20
CA SER A 431 11.24 4.89 7.14
C SER A 431 10.04 5.59 7.81
N GLY A 432 8.82 5.12 7.58
CA GLY A 432 7.59 5.58 8.20
C GLY A 432 7.12 4.69 9.36
N THR A 433 5.80 4.59 9.54
CA THR A 433 5.16 3.66 10.48
C THR A 433 4.24 2.67 9.75
N ILE A 434 4.35 1.39 10.07
CA ILE A 434 3.42 0.32 9.69
C ILE A 434 2.85 -0.29 10.98
N THR A 435 1.53 -0.34 11.14
CA THR A 435 0.91 -0.78 12.39
C THR A 435 -0.35 -1.61 12.18
N ALA A 436 -0.43 -2.75 12.87
CA ALA A 436 -1.62 -3.60 12.96
C ALA A 436 -2.07 -3.74 14.42
N VAL A 437 -3.36 -3.49 14.70
CA VAL A 437 -3.93 -3.60 16.04
C VAL A 437 -5.22 -4.40 16.05
N ALA A 438 -5.24 -5.50 16.80
CA ALA A 438 -6.44 -6.31 17.04
C ALA A 438 -6.80 -6.35 18.54
N THR A 439 -8.09 -6.51 18.83
CA THR A 439 -8.57 -6.67 20.22
C THR A 439 -9.46 -7.90 20.33
N SER A 440 -9.36 -8.70 21.39
CA SER A 440 -10.26 -9.84 21.67
C SER A 440 -11.30 -9.52 22.75
N LEU A 441 -12.44 -10.22 22.74
CA LEU A 441 -13.41 -10.20 23.85
C LEU A 441 -13.17 -11.37 24.79
N ALA A 442 -13.77 -11.36 25.98
CA ALA A 442 -13.74 -12.53 26.86
C ALA A 442 -14.52 -13.68 26.23
N LYS A 443 -13.95 -14.90 26.25
CA LYS A 443 -14.55 -16.11 25.66
C LYS A 443 -14.77 -16.01 24.14
N SER A 444 -14.03 -15.16 23.44
CA SER A 444 -13.97 -15.17 21.98
C SER A 444 -12.85 -16.10 21.51
N ASN A 445 -12.77 -16.32 20.19
CA ASN A 445 -11.57 -16.90 19.62
C ASN A 445 -10.38 -15.94 19.84
N PRO A 446 -9.14 -16.46 19.93
CA PRO A 446 -7.93 -15.66 19.84
C PRO A 446 -7.92 -14.86 18.52
N VAL A 447 -7.31 -13.67 18.54
CA VAL A 447 -7.16 -12.80 17.36
C VAL A 447 -5.71 -12.74 16.92
N SER A 448 -5.48 -12.36 15.67
CA SER A 448 -4.14 -12.11 15.13
C SER A 448 -3.99 -10.66 14.68
N ALA A 449 -2.85 -10.04 14.97
CA ALA A 449 -2.44 -8.77 14.38
C ALA A 449 -1.11 -8.96 13.65
N ILE A 450 -1.09 -8.68 12.35
CA ILE A 450 0.10 -8.84 11.52
C ILE A 450 0.47 -7.49 10.88
N ALA A 451 1.62 -6.90 11.19
CA ALA A 451 1.96 -5.62 10.58
C ALA A 451 2.34 -5.80 9.10
N ILE A 452 3.18 -6.78 8.78
CA ILE A 452 3.52 -7.15 7.39
C ILE A 452 3.44 -8.67 7.23
N ASN A 453 2.70 -9.13 6.22
CA ASN A 453 2.67 -10.52 5.81
C ASN A 453 3.15 -10.66 4.35
N PHE A 454 4.29 -11.31 4.17
CA PHE A 454 4.73 -11.84 2.88
C PHE A 454 4.09 -13.21 2.69
N GLY A 455 2.93 -13.24 2.05
CA GLY A 455 2.20 -14.43 1.67
C GLY A 455 2.97 -15.30 0.67
N SER A 456 2.51 -16.54 0.50
CA SER A 456 3.10 -17.50 -0.43
C SER A 456 3.33 -16.92 -1.83
N TYR A 457 4.46 -17.26 -2.44
CA TYR A 457 4.84 -16.82 -3.79
C TYR A 457 5.04 -15.30 -3.96
N ALA A 458 5.21 -14.57 -2.85
CA ALA A 458 5.84 -13.26 -2.88
C ALA A 458 7.34 -13.42 -3.13
N ILE A 459 7.91 -12.57 -3.99
CA ILE A 459 9.35 -12.49 -4.27
C ILE A 459 9.74 -11.03 -4.03
N VAL A 460 10.52 -10.76 -2.98
CA VAL A 460 10.79 -9.40 -2.52
C VAL A 460 12.27 -9.08 -2.62
N GLY A 461 12.58 -8.07 -3.42
CA GLY A 461 13.92 -7.52 -3.63
C GLY A 461 14.85 -8.41 -4.44
N PRO A 462 16.06 -7.90 -4.72
CA PRO A 462 17.11 -8.71 -5.26
C PRO A 462 17.54 -9.78 -4.26
N ASP A 463 18.05 -10.89 -4.77
CA ASP A 463 18.74 -11.87 -3.94
C ASP A 463 20.09 -11.29 -3.48
N SER A 464 20.09 -10.50 -2.41
CA SER A 464 21.33 -10.06 -1.76
C SER A 464 21.93 -11.28 -1.06
N PHE A 465 22.90 -11.94 -1.69
CA PHE A 465 23.60 -13.08 -1.08
C PHE A 465 24.84 -12.62 -0.33
N TYR A 466 24.81 -12.73 0.99
CA TYR A 466 26.02 -12.84 1.79
C TYR A 466 26.52 -14.27 1.68
N THR A 467 27.70 -14.47 1.10
CA THR A 467 28.31 -15.80 1.06
C THR A 467 29.20 -16.01 2.27
N PHE A 468 28.93 -17.08 3.01
CA PHE A 468 29.87 -17.61 3.98
C PHE A 468 31.10 -18.16 3.25
N GLN A 469 32.26 -17.54 3.43
CA GLN A 469 33.55 -18.03 2.97
C GLN A 469 34.22 -18.83 4.08
N ALA A 470 34.01 -20.15 4.05
CA ALA A 470 34.70 -21.08 4.92
C ALA A 470 36.24 -20.91 4.82
N GLY A 471 36.91 -20.69 5.95
CA GLY A 471 38.37 -20.63 6.04
C GLY A 471 39.00 -19.23 6.13
N GLN A 472 38.22 -18.15 6.13
CA GLN A 472 38.71 -16.78 6.40
C GLN A 472 38.75 -16.42 7.91
N GLY A 473 38.62 -17.40 8.79
CA GLY A 473 38.43 -17.16 10.23
C GLY A 473 36.97 -16.84 10.56
N ILE A 474 36.75 -16.29 11.76
CA ILE A 474 35.45 -15.87 12.30
C ILE A 474 34.81 -14.69 11.54
N ASP A 475 35.53 -14.08 10.58
CA ASP A 475 35.05 -12.98 9.72
C ASP A 475 34.53 -13.47 8.35
N GLY A 476 33.99 -14.69 8.31
CA GLY A 476 33.73 -15.44 7.07
C GLY A 476 32.62 -14.90 6.17
N PHE A 477 31.81 -13.92 6.59
CA PHE A 477 30.78 -13.36 5.70
C PHE A 477 31.35 -12.21 4.89
N VAL A 478 31.62 -12.51 3.62
CA VAL A 478 32.07 -11.51 2.65
C VAL A 478 30.88 -11.17 1.77
N TYR A 479 30.47 -9.90 1.80
CA TYR A 479 29.51 -9.37 0.83
C TYR A 479 30.03 -9.66 -0.58
N ASN A 480 29.19 -10.26 -1.44
CA ASN A 480 29.65 -10.72 -2.75
C ASN A 480 30.18 -9.54 -3.59
N PRO A 481 31.49 -9.50 -3.93
CA PRO A 481 32.09 -8.42 -4.69
C PRO A 481 31.59 -8.31 -6.14
N ASN A 482 30.81 -9.28 -6.62
CA ASN A 482 30.33 -9.32 -8.01
C ASN A 482 28.83 -9.03 -8.14
N ASP A 483 28.16 -8.62 -7.06
CA ASP A 483 26.78 -8.13 -7.19
C ASP A 483 26.79 -6.90 -8.11
N PRO A 484 26.05 -6.87 -9.25
CA PRO A 484 25.96 -5.66 -10.09
C PRO A 484 25.38 -4.45 -9.35
N TYR A 485 24.76 -4.67 -8.19
CA TYR A 485 24.32 -3.64 -7.23
C TYR A 485 25.36 -3.34 -6.16
N GLN A 486 26.61 -3.77 -6.33
CA GLN A 486 27.78 -3.30 -5.57
C GLN A 486 27.87 -1.78 -5.65
N LYS A 487 27.25 -1.08 -4.71
CA LYS A 487 27.56 0.32 -4.45
C LYS A 487 28.85 0.36 -3.64
N ILE A 488 29.80 1.12 -4.16
CA ILE A 488 31.00 1.49 -3.42
C ILE A 488 30.50 2.36 -2.27
N ASP A 489 30.49 1.80 -1.06
CA ASP A 489 30.19 2.47 0.21
C ASP A 489 30.96 3.80 0.28
N THR A 490 30.30 4.86 -0.18
CA THR A 490 30.76 6.24 -0.06
C THR A 490 29.87 7.00 0.92
N ASP A 491 28.71 6.42 1.26
CA ASP A 491 27.82 6.87 2.30
C ASP A 491 27.28 5.66 3.08
N PRO A 492 27.87 5.32 4.24
CA PRO A 492 27.52 4.12 5.02
C PRO A 492 26.13 4.18 5.65
N LEU A 493 25.34 5.23 5.39
CA LEU A 493 23.97 5.37 5.89
C LEU A 493 22.88 5.15 4.82
N HIS A 494 23.20 5.23 3.52
CA HIS A 494 22.20 5.25 2.44
C HIS A 494 22.43 4.19 1.34
N ASP A 495 23.42 3.31 1.51
CA ASP A 495 23.81 2.31 0.49
C ASP A 495 23.36 0.87 0.83
N ASP A 496 22.59 0.69 1.90
CA ASP A 496 22.11 -0.62 2.38
C ASP A 496 20.91 -1.13 1.57
N GLN A 497 21.16 -1.78 0.43
CA GLN A 497 20.11 -2.46 -0.34
C GLN A 497 19.88 -3.89 0.17
N ALA A 498 18.69 -4.14 0.68
CA ALA A 498 18.19 -5.47 1.05
C ALA A 498 16.79 -5.72 0.46
N ALA A 499 16.30 -6.95 0.59
CA ALA A 499 14.91 -7.23 0.26
C ALA A 499 13.95 -6.39 1.11
N PHE A 500 14.30 -6.19 2.38
CA PHE A 500 13.55 -5.35 3.29
C PHE A 500 14.45 -4.49 4.16
N VAL A 501 14.24 -3.17 4.14
CA VAL A 501 14.96 -2.19 4.96
C VAL A 501 13.98 -1.43 5.84
N ASN A 502 14.15 -1.53 7.16
CA ASN A 502 13.43 -0.72 8.15
C ASN A 502 14.36 0.35 8.72
N SER A 503 14.31 1.54 8.14
CA SER A 503 15.25 2.64 8.42
C SER A 503 14.74 3.60 9.49
N SER A 504 15.60 3.94 10.46
CA SER A 504 15.33 4.97 11.48
C SER A 504 15.45 6.42 10.98
N GLU A 505 15.66 6.62 9.68
CA GLU A 505 15.58 7.93 9.03
C GLU A 505 14.38 8.73 9.50
N ALA A 506 14.58 10.03 9.69
CA ALA A 506 13.56 10.95 10.19
C ALA A 506 12.89 10.54 11.53
N ASN A 507 13.55 9.70 12.34
CA ASN A 507 12.99 9.09 13.57
C ASN A 507 11.80 8.15 13.32
N GLY A 508 11.69 7.61 12.10
CA GLY A 508 10.65 6.65 11.75
C GLY A 508 11.15 5.20 11.81
N GLY A 509 10.82 4.41 10.80
CA GLY A 509 11.18 2.99 10.73
C GLY A 509 10.49 2.14 11.79
N ARG A 510 9.17 2.24 11.91
CA ARG A 510 8.41 1.56 12.97
C ARG A 510 7.49 0.51 12.37
N ILE A 511 7.66 -0.75 12.74
CA ILE A 511 6.79 -1.87 12.36
C ILE A 511 6.23 -2.46 13.64
N ILE A 512 4.91 -2.35 13.82
CA ILE A 512 4.28 -2.65 15.11
C ILE A 512 3.06 -3.54 14.92
N ALA A 513 3.09 -4.72 15.53
CA ALA A 513 1.91 -5.57 15.71
C ALA A 513 1.50 -5.57 17.18
N SER A 514 0.20 -5.37 17.45
CA SER A 514 -0.31 -5.32 18.81
C SER A 514 -1.63 -6.05 18.95
N ILE A 515 -1.71 -6.92 19.95
CA ILE A 515 -2.99 -7.48 20.41
C ILE A 515 -3.27 -7.12 21.87
N GLY A 516 -4.56 -6.94 22.16
CA GLY A 516 -5.09 -6.77 23.51
C GLY A 516 -6.40 -7.51 23.70
N GLY A 517 -7.00 -7.41 24.89
CA GLY A 517 -8.32 -7.99 25.17
C GLY A 517 -8.28 -9.05 26.26
N ALA A 518 -9.18 -10.04 26.20
CA ALA A 518 -9.34 -11.04 27.26
C ALA A 518 -9.12 -12.50 26.83
N SER A 519 -9.08 -12.82 25.53
CA SER A 519 -8.91 -14.22 25.06
C SER A 519 -7.51 -14.53 24.50
N GLY A 520 -6.55 -13.59 24.59
CA GLY A 520 -5.22 -13.73 24.02
C GLY A 520 -5.20 -13.65 22.49
N GLY A 521 -4.19 -14.28 21.88
CA GLY A 521 -3.94 -14.22 20.44
C GLY A 521 -2.45 -14.22 20.08
N GLU A 522 -2.19 -13.79 18.85
CA GLU A 522 -0.88 -13.75 18.22
C GLU A 522 -0.61 -12.36 17.62
N ALA A 523 0.56 -11.80 17.88
CA ALA A 523 1.03 -10.56 17.27
C ALA A 523 2.33 -10.85 16.50
N ASP A 524 2.32 -10.63 15.18
CA ASP A 524 3.47 -10.82 14.31
C ASP A 524 3.84 -9.50 13.62
N ALA A 525 5.01 -8.93 13.90
CA ALA A 525 5.40 -7.70 13.23
C ALA A 525 5.74 -7.96 11.74
N ILE A 526 6.57 -8.97 11.47
CA ILE A 526 6.86 -9.45 10.13
C ILE A 526 6.63 -10.96 10.08
N LEU A 527 5.76 -11.41 9.17
CA LEU A 527 5.51 -12.82 8.86
C LEU A 527 5.89 -13.11 7.42
N ILE A 528 6.80 -14.08 7.22
CA ILE A 528 7.17 -14.61 5.91
C ILE A 528 6.55 -16.00 5.80
N SER A 529 5.51 -16.11 4.99
CA SER A 529 4.73 -17.34 4.81
C SER A 529 5.52 -18.39 4.02
N PRO A 530 5.13 -19.68 4.09
CA PRO A 530 5.75 -20.73 3.27
C PRO A 530 5.76 -20.35 1.79
N THR A 531 6.87 -20.66 1.11
CA THR A 531 7.13 -20.38 -0.32
C THR A 531 7.20 -18.90 -0.73
N ALA A 532 7.20 -17.96 0.21
CA ALA A 532 7.67 -16.60 -0.06
C ALA A 532 9.22 -16.59 -0.16
N THR A 533 9.78 -15.62 -0.87
CA THR A 533 11.22 -15.38 -0.96
C THR A 533 11.54 -13.99 -0.45
N VAL A 534 12.13 -13.92 0.74
CA VAL A 534 12.59 -12.67 1.39
C VAL A 534 14.01 -12.92 1.93
N PRO A 535 15.05 -12.74 1.11
CA PRO A 535 16.40 -13.20 1.43
C PRO A 535 17.06 -12.42 2.58
N SER A 536 16.75 -11.12 2.74
CA SER A 536 17.46 -10.25 3.67
C SER A 536 16.59 -9.20 4.35
N ILE A 537 16.89 -8.92 5.62
CA ILE A 537 16.29 -7.84 6.41
C ILE A 537 17.40 -6.96 6.99
N ILE A 538 17.32 -5.65 6.79
CA ILE A 538 18.14 -4.65 7.49
C ILE A 538 17.21 -3.80 8.36
N ASN A 539 17.55 -3.63 9.63
CA ASN A 539 16.77 -2.86 10.58
C ASN A 539 17.65 -1.87 11.34
N SER A 540 17.48 -0.57 11.09
CA SER A 540 18.00 0.48 11.98
C SER A 540 16.90 1.11 12.84
N GLY A 541 15.62 0.83 12.55
CA GLY A 541 14.45 1.30 13.29
C GLY A 541 13.95 0.37 14.40
N LEU A 542 12.63 0.31 14.59
CA LEU A 542 11.92 -0.53 15.55
C LEU A 542 11.04 -1.57 14.82
N ILE A 543 11.29 -2.85 15.06
CA ILE A 543 10.40 -3.97 14.73
C ILE A 543 9.86 -4.52 16.05
N SER A 544 8.55 -4.44 16.28
CA SER A 544 7.97 -4.82 17.57
C SER A 544 6.64 -5.54 17.49
N ALA A 545 6.55 -6.64 18.22
CA ALA A 545 5.30 -7.35 18.49
C ALA A 545 4.96 -7.32 19.98
N VAL A 546 3.71 -6.98 20.29
CA VAL A 546 3.23 -6.91 21.68
C VAL A 546 1.92 -7.65 21.83
N ALA A 547 1.89 -8.63 22.73
CA ALA A 547 0.72 -9.41 23.04
C ALA A 547 0.31 -9.24 24.51
N THR A 548 -0.88 -8.69 24.76
CA THR A 548 -1.39 -8.49 26.12
C THR A 548 -2.76 -9.11 26.31
N THR A 549 -3.06 -9.57 27.54
CA THR A 549 -4.40 -10.04 27.92
C THR A 549 -4.75 -9.52 29.31
N THR A 550 -6.04 -9.30 29.51
CA THR A 550 -6.65 -8.95 30.80
C THR A 550 -7.08 -10.18 31.59
N ASP A 551 -7.12 -11.37 30.97
CA ASP A 551 -7.44 -12.65 31.63
C ASP A 551 -6.22 -13.58 31.64
N LEU A 552 -5.32 -13.35 32.60
CA LEU A 552 -4.09 -14.14 32.77
C LEU A 552 -4.33 -15.61 33.17
N THR A 553 -5.58 -15.98 33.47
CA THR A 553 -5.96 -17.31 33.98
C THR A 553 -6.58 -18.21 32.93
N ASN A 554 -7.47 -17.67 32.10
CA ASN A 554 -8.19 -18.44 31.08
C ASN A 554 -7.59 -18.31 29.69
N THR A 555 -6.69 -17.35 29.45
CA THR A 555 -5.92 -17.29 28.21
C THR A 555 -4.99 -18.50 28.15
N THR A 556 -5.14 -19.33 27.12
CA THR A 556 -4.32 -20.54 26.95
C THR A 556 -2.99 -20.24 26.26
N GLU A 557 -3.00 -19.28 25.35
CA GLU A 557 -1.89 -18.94 24.46
C GLU A 557 -1.82 -17.43 24.24
N LEU A 558 -0.62 -16.87 24.32
CA LEU A 558 -0.36 -15.46 24.06
C LEU A 558 1.02 -15.31 23.43
N ILE A 559 1.04 -15.08 22.13
CA ILE A 559 2.27 -15.12 21.32
C ILE A 559 2.57 -13.73 20.78
N ALA A 560 3.81 -13.28 20.97
CA ALA A 560 4.37 -12.12 20.29
C ALA A 560 5.63 -12.53 19.54
N ARG A 561 5.68 -12.27 18.22
CA ARG A 561 6.86 -12.53 17.39
C ARG A 561 7.23 -11.33 16.53
N ALA A 562 8.46 -10.86 16.62
CA ALA A 562 8.85 -9.68 15.85
C ALA A 562 9.15 -10.04 14.38
N ILE A 563 9.95 -11.08 14.14
CA ILE A 563 10.21 -11.63 12.80
C ILE A 563 9.93 -13.12 12.83
N VAL A 564 9.16 -13.61 11.85
CA VAL A 564 8.84 -15.03 11.68
C VAL A 564 9.10 -15.42 10.23
N ASP A 565 10.01 -16.37 10.02
CA ASP A 565 10.23 -17.00 8.73
C ASP A 565 9.73 -18.45 8.71
N GLN A 566 8.63 -18.67 8.00
CA GLN A 566 8.07 -19.99 7.70
C GLN A 566 8.47 -20.49 6.31
N SER A 567 9.18 -19.67 5.52
CA SER A 567 9.63 -20.01 4.18
C SER A 567 10.97 -20.73 4.16
N GLY A 568 11.85 -20.42 5.13
CA GLY A 568 13.25 -20.85 5.12
C GLY A 568 14.08 -20.13 4.04
N THR A 569 13.63 -18.96 3.57
CA THR A 569 14.34 -18.18 2.54
C THR A 569 15.13 -17.01 3.11
N LEU A 570 14.89 -16.62 4.37
CA LEU A 570 15.62 -15.55 5.03
C LEU A 570 17.02 -16.04 5.43
N ASN A 571 18.06 -15.48 4.82
CA ASN A 571 19.45 -15.88 5.05
C ASN A 571 20.26 -14.81 5.81
N PHE A 572 19.77 -13.57 5.88
CA PHE A 572 20.51 -12.46 6.45
C PHE A 572 19.61 -11.49 7.21
N ILE A 573 19.98 -11.20 8.45
CA ILE A 573 19.35 -10.16 9.28
C ILE A 573 20.46 -9.27 9.84
N GLN A 574 20.44 -7.99 9.49
CA GLN A 574 21.26 -6.97 10.13
C GLN A 574 20.38 -6.09 11.02
N ASN A 575 20.72 -6.02 12.30
CA ASN A 575 20.05 -5.17 13.27
C ASN A 575 21.02 -4.12 13.80
N ASN A 576 20.73 -2.86 13.48
CA ASN A 576 21.35 -1.65 14.04
C ASN A 576 20.36 -0.84 14.90
N GLY A 577 19.15 -1.37 15.09
CA GLY A 577 18.05 -0.76 15.85
C GLY A 577 17.48 -1.70 16.92
N ILE A 578 16.16 -1.77 17.03
CA ILE A 578 15.47 -2.61 18.02
C ILE A 578 14.57 -3.63 17.33
N ILE A 579 14.78 -4.91 17.65
CA ILE A 579 13.84 -6.00 17.37
C ILE A 579 13.31 -6.50 18.73
N ALA A 580 11.99 -6.45 18.94
CA ALA A 580 11.42 -6.73 20.26
C ALA A 580 10.09 -7.48 20.20
N ALA A 581 9.99 -8.54 21.01
CA ALA A 581 8.75 -9.24 21.29
C ALA A 581 8.42 -9.19 22.79
N ALA A 582 7.17 -8.91 23.13
CA ALA A 582 6.72 -8.88 24.51
C ALA A 582 5.31 -9.46 24.68
N ALA A 583 5.20 -10.53 25.45
CA ALA A 583 3.93 -11.11 25.86
C ALA A 583 3.70 -11.00 27.38
N ALA A 584 2.47 -10.68 27.78
CA ALA A 584 2.10 -10.67 29.20
C ALA A 584 2.24 -12.07 29.82
N LYS A 585 2.85 -12.16 31.00
CA LYS A 585 3.05 -13.44 31.70
C LYS A 585 1.71 -14.05 32.13
N LEU A 586 1.38 -15.20 31.55
CA LEU A 586 0.21 -15.99 31.93
C LEU A 586 0.50 -16.84 33.16
N THR A 587 -0.56 -17.22 33.88
CA THR A 587 -0.45 -18.08 35.08
C THR A 587 -0.13 -19.54 34.75
N ASN A 588 -0.44 -19.98 33.53
CA ASN A 588 -0.14 -21.32 33.02
C ASN A 588 1.23 -21.41 32.32
N GLY A 589 1.91 -20.28 32.07
CA GLY A 589 3.16 -20.23 31.32
C GLY A 589 3.04 -20.34 29.80
N GLY A 590 1.82 -20.32 29.23
CA GLY A 590 1.58 -20.45 27.78
C GLY A 590 1.83 -19.19 26.97
N GLN A 591 2.66 -18.27 27.46
CA GLN A 591 3.05 -17.07 26.72
C GLN A 591 4.41 -17.25 26.04
N GLU A 592 4.55 -16.69 24.85
CA GLU A 592 5.78 -16.74 24.06
C GLU A 592 6.19 -15.33 23.63
N SER A 593 7.48 -15.03 23.71
CA SER A 593 8.06 -13.73 23.31
C SER A 593 9.31 -14.01 22.51
N ILE A 594 9.14 -14.15 21.20
CA ILE A 594 10.19 -14.57 20.27
C ILE A 594 10.56 -13.38 19.39
N ALA A 595 11.75 -12.82 19.55
CA ALA A 595 12.16 -11.71 18.69
C ALA A 595 12.35 -12.19 17.25
N ILE A 596 12.98 -13.35 17.04
CA ILE A 596 13.30 -13.87 15.72
C ILE A 596 13.00 -15.38 15.70
N ASP A 597 12.08 -15.81 14.85
CA ASP A 597 11.70 -17.20 14.64
C ASP A 597 12.06 -17.62 13.20
N LEU A 598 12.99 -18.55 13.06
CA LEU A 598 13.56 -19.08 11.83
C LEU A 598 13.44 -20.61 11.78
N HIS A 599 12.44 -21.18 12.48
CA HIS A 599 12.32 -22.64 12.62
C HIS A 599 12.16 -23.41 11.30
N ALA A 600 11.73 -22.73 10.22
CA ALA A 600 11.55 -23.33 8.91
C ALA A 600 12.87 -23.48 8.12
N ASP A 601 13.96 -22.87 8.57
CA ASP A 601 15.28 -23.16 8.02
C ASP A 601 15.63 -24.63 8.25
N THR A 602 15.78 -25.36 7.16
CA THR A 602 16.11 -26.80 7.16
C THR A 602 17.29 -27.08 6.23
N GLU A 603 18.05 -26.06 5.80
CA GLU A 603 19.12 -26.24 4.84
C GLU A 603 20.35 -26.91 5.50
N ASP A 604 20.37 -28.23 5.41
CA ASP A 604 21.37 -29.10 6.05
C ASP A 604 22.56 -29.43 5.12
N SER A 605 22.88 -28.54 4.18
CA SER A 605 23.98 -28.77 3.26
C SER A 605 25.20 -27.96 3.68
N ALA A 606 26.40 -28.55 3.63
CA ALA A 606 27.66 -27.83 3.87
C ALA A 606 27.91 -26.68 2.87
N ALA A 607 27.11 -26.61 1.79
CA ALA A 607 27.09 -25.52 0.81
C ALA A 607 25.91 -24.56 1.02
N GLY A 608 25.02 -24.85 1.98
CA GLY A 608 23.81 -24.12 2.26
C GLY A 608 24.11 -22.82 2.98
N ALA A 609 23.35 -21.78 2.61
CA ALA A 609 23.49 -20.46 3.19
C ALA A 609 22.65 -20.44 4.46
N GLY A 610 23.18 -21.01 5.55
CA GLY A 610 22.57 -20.87 6.87
C GLY A 610 22.32 -19.40 7.22
N VAL A 611 21.52 -19.15 8.26
CA VAL A 611 21.10 -17.78 8.56
C VAL A 611 22.16 -17.02 9.36
N LEU A 612 22.53 -15.82 8.90
CA LEU A 612 23.34 -14.87 9.64
C LEU A 612 22.48 -13.79 10.30
N ILE A 613 22.66 -13.62 11.61
CA ILE A 613 22.13 -12.49 12.38
C ILE A 613 23.30 -11.63 12.84
N LEU A 614 23.37 -10.38 12.37
CA LEU A 614 24.29 -9.34 12.83
C LEU A 614 23.55 -8.35 13.74
N ASP A 615 23.71 -8.45 15.06
CA ASP A 615 23.25 -7.44 16.01
C ASP A 615 24.40 -6.46 16.28
N GLN A 616 24.44 -5.35 15.54
CA GLN A 616 25.57 -4.45 15.53
C GLN A 616 25.20 -3.00 15.87
N GLY A 617 25.78 -2.47 16.96
CA GLY A 617 25.71 -1.05 17.24
C GLY A 617 26.50 -0.26 16.19
N THR A 618 26.03 0.94 15.84
CA THR A 618 26.74 1.87 14.95
C THR A 618 27.37 3.00 15.75
N VAL A 619 28.08 3.91 15.07
CA VAL A 619 28.57 5.14 15.72
C VAL A 619 27.46 6.07 16.22
N ASP A 620 26.22 5.87 15.76
CA ASP A 620 25.07 6.71 16.09
C ASP A 620 23.95 5.97 16.86
N THR A 621 23.88 4.65 16.77
CA THR A 621 22.77 3.85 17.33
C THR A 621 23.25 2.63 18.11
N ALA A 622 22.51 2.26 19.16
CA ALA A 622 22.66 0.97 19.83
C ALA A 622 21.76 -0.07 19.17
N ALA A 623 22.20 -1.32 19.12
CA ALA A 623 21.41 -2.44 18.62
C ALA A 623 20.87 -3.27 19.79
N ARG A 624 19.61 -3.72 19.70
CA ARG A 624 18.99 -4.60 20.69
C ARG A 624 18.04 -5.61 20.07
N ILE A 625 18.16 -6.85 20.52
CA ILE A 625 17.17 -7.92 20.32
C ILE A 625 16.58 -8.30 21.68
N ASN A 626 15.27 -8.09 21.87
CA ASN A 626 14.58 -8.42 23.13
C ASN A 626 13.51 -9.49 22.88
N GLY A 627 13.72 -10.67 23.45
CA GLY A 627 12.93 -11.86 23.17
C GLY A 627 13.81 -13.00 22.66
N ASP A 628 13.23 -14.18 22.56
CA ASP A 628 13.96 -15.39 22.18
C ASP A 628 14.31 -15.38 20.68
N ILE A 629 15.39 -16.09 20.33
CA ILE A 629 15.79 -16.40 18.95
C ILE A 629 15.65 -17.92 18.78
N LEU A 630 14.87 -18.33 17.80
CA LEU A 630 14.63 -19.74 17.49
C LEU A 630 15.10 -20.03 16.07
N PHE A 631 16.14 -20.85 15.91
CA PHE A 631 16.54 -21.36 14.61
C PHE A 631 15.90 -22.72 14.30
N GLY A 632 15.86 -23.05 13.01
CA GLY A 632 15.49 -24.37 12.51
C GLY A 632 16.64 -25.39 12.59
N THR A 633 16.57 -26.43 11.76
CA THR A 633 17.55 -27.54 11.74
C THR A 633 18.60 -27.40 10.64
N GLY A 634 18.79 -26.21 10.07
CA GLY A 634 19.85 -25.94 9.11
C GLY A 634 21.26 -25.94 9.74
N ASP A 635 22.29 -26.03 8.90
CA ASP A 635 23.70 -25.84 9.28
C ASP A 635 24.10 -24.36 9.09
N ASN A 636 25.18 -23.93 9.75
CA ASN A 636 25.79 -22.60 9.60
C ASN A 636 24.92 -21.43 10.08
N GLN A 637 24.16 -21.63 11.15
CA GLN A 637 23.38 -20.58 11.81
C GLN A 637 24.32 -19.73 12.67
N VAL A 638 24.47 -18.45 12.33
CA VAL A 638 25.45 -17.57 12.98
C VAL A 638 24.75 -16.38 13.62
N VAL A 639 25.09 -16.13 14.89
CA VAL A 639 24.72 -14.92 15.61
C VAL A 639 26.02 -14.18 15.96
N ASP A 640 26.14 -12.93 15.51
CA ASP A 640 27.24 -12.03 15.86
C ASP A 640 26.68 -10.78 16.54
N VAL A 641 27.25 -10.44 17.70
CA VAL A 641 26.77 -9.34 18.57
C VAL A 641 27.92 -8.41 18.89
N GLU A 642 27.95 -7.22 18.31
CA GLU A 642 29.05 -6.28 18.46
C GLU A 642 28.57 -4.83 18.60
N GLY A 643 28.97 -4.14 19.66
CA GLY A 643 28.74 -2.70 19.80
C GLY A 643 29.87 -1.89 19.17
N ALA A 644 29.56 -0.70 18.65
CA ALA A 644 30.58 0.23 18.16
C ALA A 644 31.33 0.94 19.30
N SER A 645 30.69 1.11 20.46
CA SER A 645 31.27 1.81 21.61
C SER A 645 30.58 1.44 22.93
N THR A 646 31.10 1.94 24.05
CA THR A 646 30.48 1.78 25.39
C THR A 646 29.11 2.44 25.52
N THR A 647 28.73 3.36 24.63
CA THR A 647 27.40 4.00 24.62
C THR A 647 26.48 3.39 23.58
N ASN A 648 27.04 2.85 22.50
CA ASN A 648 26.33 2.25 21.38
C ASN A 648 26.61 0.75 21.38
N THR A 649 26.11 0.09 22.42
CA THR A 649 26.26 -1.35 22.65
C THR A 649 25.33 -2.14 21.72
N ALA A 650 25.68 -3.40 21.47
CA ALA A 650 24.74 -4.41 20.96
C ALA A 650 24.31 -5.34 22.11
N ALA A 651 23.06 -5.78 22.12
CA ALA A 651 22.56 -6.61 23.21
C ALA A 651 21.41 -7.53 22.80
N ILE A 652 21.56 -8.82 23.11
CA ILE A 652 20.51 -9.82 23.02
C ILE A 652 20.03 -10.19 24.42
N ASN A 653 18.74 -9.95 24.70
CA ASN A 653 18.07 -10.31 25.95
C ASN A 653 16.98 -11.36 25.66
N GLY A 654 17.35 -12.62 25.73
CA GLY A 654 16.47 -13.74 25.41
C GLY A 654 17.23 -15.05 25.23
N ASN A 655 16.52 -16.16 25.17
CA ASN A 655 17.13 -17.45 24.89
C ASN A 655 17.50 -17.55 23.40
N ILE A 656 18.57 -18.28 23.08
CA ILE A 656 18.92 -18.61 21.70
C ILE A 656 18.85 -20.13 21.57
N THR A 657 18.03 -20.62 20.65
CA THR A 657 17.87 -22.05 20.38
C THR A 657 18.34 -22.37 18.98
N TYR A 658 19.40 -23.18 18.89
CA TYR A 658 19.86 -23.78 17.65
C TYR A 658 19.19 -25.15 17.50
N GLY A 659 18.37 -25.34 16.47
CA GLY A 659 17.73 -26.63 16.18
C GLY A 659 18.73 -27.72 15.77
N GLY A 660 19.91 -27.28 15.31
CA GLY A 660 21.09 -28.06 14.96
C GLY A 660 21.01 -28.64 13.55
N GLY A 661 22.15 -28.62 12.83
CA GLY A 661 22.29 -29.25 11.52
C GLY A 661 23.01 -30.61 11.56
N SER A 662 23.69 -30.99 10.48
CA SER A 662 24.43 -32.25 10.36
C SER A 662 25.92 -32.10 10.63
N THR A 663 26.45 -30.87 10.64
CA THR A 663 27.88 -30.60 10.73
C THR A 663 28.25 -30.06 12.12
N ALA A 664 29.02 -30.81 12.89
CA ALA A 664 29.41 -30.39 14.25
C ALA A 664 30.12 -29.02 14.27
N GLY A 665 29.64 -28.11 15.10
CA GLY A 665 30.19 -26.76 15.24
C GLY A 665 29.99 -25.82 14.04
N SER A 666 29.12 -26.17 13.08
CA SER A 666 28.77 -25.28 11.96
C SER A 666 28.09 -24.01 12.45
N ASP A 667 27.18 -24.14 13.41
CA ASP A 667 26.47 -23.04 14.06
C ASP A 667 27.38 -22.27 15.02
N LYS A 668 27.22 -20.95 15.10
CA LYS A 668 28.13 -20.06 15.83
C LYS A 668 27.41 -18.98 16.62
N LEU A 669 27.96 -18.70 17.80
CA LEU A 669 27.67 -17.51 18.60
C LEU A 669 28.96 -16.72 18.80
N ILE A 670 29.00 -15.49 18.30
CA ILE A 670 30.11 -14.56 18.43
C ILE A 670 29.63 -13.37 19.27
N VAL A 671 30.34 -13.09 20.36
CA VAL A 671 30.08 -11.92 21.22
C VAL A 671 31.30 -11.00 21.11
N GLY A 672 31.18 -10.02 20.22
CA GLY A 672 32.17 -9.01 19.90
C GLY A 672 32.33 -7.94 20.98
N ASN A 673 33.14 -6.93 20.67
CA ASN A 673 33.43 -5.84 21.59
C ASN A 673 32.15 -5.06 21.94
N PHE A 674 31.94 -4.73 23.22
CA PHE A 674 30.73 -4.05 23.71
C PHE A 674 29.41 -4.76 23.39
N GLY A 675 29.45 -6.03 22.98
CA GLY A 675 28.30 -6.91 22.81
C GLY A 675 27.92 -7.59 24.12
N THR A 676 26.63 -7.81 24.34
CA THR A 676 26.12 -8.57 25.50
C THR A 676 25.06 -9.56 25.08
N VAL A 677 25.19 -10.81 25.51
CA VAL A 677 24.16 -11.84 25.31
C VAL A 677 23.73 -12.39 26.66
N THR A 678 22.46 -12.23 27.00
CA THR A 678 21.88 -12.70 28.26
C THR A 678 20.72 -13.67 28.00
N GLY A 679 20.86 -14.92 28.46
CA GLY A 679 19.82 -15.93 28.29
C GLY A 679 20.30 -17.37 28.40
N ILE A 680 19.42 -18.32 28.09
CA ILE A 680 19.78 -19.74 27.89
C ILE A 680 20.21 -19.93 26.44
N ILE A 681 21.34 -20.59 26.22
CA ILE A 681 21.75 -21.05 24.90
C ILE A 681 21.46 -22.54 24.79
N LEU A 682 20.50 -22.93 23.96
CA LEU A 682 20.16 -24.33 23.68
C LEU A 682 20.75 -24.73 22.33
N SER A 683 21.43 -25.88 22.30
CA SER A 683 22.00 -26.45 21.09
C SER A 683 21.76 -27.96 21.02
N ASN A 684 21.82 -28.51 19.82
CA ASN A 684 21.75 -29.95 19.62
C ASN A 684 22.95 -30.66 20.26
N GLN A 685 22.70 -31.64 21.14
CA GLN A 685 23.73 -32.35 21.91
C GLN A 685 24.69 -33.21 21.06
N THR A 686 24.36 -33.45 19.79
CA THR A 686 25.22 -34.23 18.88
C THR A 686 26.14 -33.31 18.09
N VAL A 687 25.65 -32.13 17.72
CA VAL A 687 26.28 -31.21 16.77
C VAL A 687 27.06 -30.14 17.51
N GLY A 688 26.47 -29.55 18.54
CA GLY A 688 27.00 -28.40 19.28
C GLY A 688 27.16 -27.14 18.45
N ILE A 689 27.53 -26.06 19.13
CA ILE A 689 27.85 -24.77 18.49
C ILE A 689 29.27 -24.34 18.80
N GLY A 690 29.86 -23.53 17.93
CA GLY A 690 31.06 -22.75 18.25
C GLY A 690 30.67 -21.50 19.03
N VAL A 691 31.36 -21.23 20.14
CA VAL A 691 31.19 -19.97 20.90
C VAL A 691 32.50 -19.21 20.98
N ASP A 692 32.47 -17.95 20.59
CA ASP A 692 33.61 -17.04 20.68
C ASP A 692 33.21 -15.74 21.40
N VAL A 693 33.82 -15.48 22.57
CA VAL A 693 33.63 -14.25 23.33
C VAL A 693 34.90 -13.43 23.20
N ARG A 694 34.84 -12.41 22.34
CA ARG A 694 35.97 -11.55 22.01
C ARG A 694 36.25 -10.52 23.11
N SER A 695 37.39 -9.84 23.02
CA SER A 695 37.76 -8.79 23.97
C SER A 695 36.66 -7.72 24.08
N GLY A 696 36.15 -7.49 25.28
CA GLY A 696 35.10 -6.50 25.55
C GLY A 696 33.67 -7.02 25.39
N GLY A 697 33.49 -8.25 24.92
CA GLY A 697 32.20 -8.95 24.87
C GLY A 697 31.83 -9.57 26.21
N THR A 698 30.52 -9.72 26.45
CA THR A 698 29.97 -10.31 27.69
C THR A 698 28.92 -11.37 27.36
N LEU A 699 29.13 -12.60 27.82
CA LEU A 699 28.16 -13.69 27.76
C LEU A 699 27.63 -13.99 29.16
N ASP A 700 26.37 -13.63 29.40
CA ASP A 700 25.64 -13.88 30.65
C ASP A 700 24.76 -15.13 30.50
N LEU A 701 25.36 -16.30 30.70
CA LEU A 701 24.68 -17.58 30.49
C LEU A 701 23.80 -17.96 31.68
N LEU A 702 22.52 -18.18 31.42
CA LEU A 702 21.59 -18.81 32.34
C LEU A 702 21.68 -20.33 32.20
N ASN A 703 22.35 -20.99 33.15
CA ASN A 703 22.58 -22.43 33.09
C ASN A 703 21.31 -23.21 33.45
N ASN A 704 20.89 -24.15 32.59
CA ASN A 704 19.86 -25.16 32.86
C ASN A 704 20.43 -26.57 32.58
N ALA A 705 19.69 -27.65 32.91
CA ALA A 705 20.19 -29.02 32.78
C ALA A 705 20.63 -29.46 31.36
N THR A 706 20.28 -28.69 30.33
CA THR A 706 20.54 -28.96 28.91
C THR A 706 21.20 -27.75 28.20
N ALA A 707 21.67 -26.75 28.96
CA ALA A 707 22.20 -25.52 28.40
C ALA A 707 23.62 -25.70 27.87
N LEU A 708 23.85 -25.15 26.66
CA LEU A 708 25.10 -25.01 25.94
C LEU A 708 25.92 -26.29 25.76
N PHE A 709 25.74 -26.96 24.62
CA PHE A 709 26.67 -27.97 24.12
C PHE A 709 27.55 -27.34 23.02
N THR A 710 28.87 -27.38 23.20
CA THR A 710 29.82 -26.81 22.25
C THR A 710 30.58 -27.87 21.47
N ALA A 711 30.89 -27.57 20.21
CA ALA A 711 31.66 -28.45 19.35
C ALA A 711 32.60 -27.65 18.44
N SER A 712 33.72 -28.27 18.08
CA SER A 712 34.69 -27.70 17.15
C SER A 712 34.33 -28.07 15.72
N ASP A 713 34.39 -27.11 14.80
CA ASP A 713 34.30 -27.33 13.36
C ASP A 713 35.61 -27.92 12.75
N GLY A 714 36.57 -28.30 13.59
CA GLY A 714 37.90 -28.77 13.20
C GLY A 714 38.91 -27.66 12.87
N THR A 715 38.46 -26.41 12.70
CA THR A 715 39.31 -25.23 12.49
C THR A 715 39.31 -24.28 13.67
N ASN A 716 38.18 -24.14 14.37
CA ASN A 716 37.97 -23.26 15.50
C ASN A 716 37.76 -24.07 16.80
N PRO A 717 38.22 -23.58 17.95
CA PRO A 717 37.88 -24.20 19.23
C PRO A 717 36.36 -24.18 19.47
N ALA A 718 35.86 -25.19 20.18
CA ALA A 718 34.43 -25.28 20.51
C ALA A 718 33.93 -24.12 21.37
N PHE A 719 34.78 -23.62 22.28
CA PHE A 719 34.48 -22.50 23.16
C PHE A 719 35.75 -21.69 23.41
N HIS A 720 35.71 -20.39 23.13
CA HIS A 720 36.84 -19.47 23.22
C HIS A 720 36.44 -18.19 23.95
N ILE A 721 37.30 -17.73 24.86
CA ILE A 721 37.21 -16.42 25.51
C ILE A 721 38.55 -15.73 25.32
N GLU A 722 38.54 -14.61 24.60
CA GLU A 722 39.71 -13.78 24.41
C GLU A 722 40.10 -13.02 25.70
N SER A 723 41.35 -12.54 25.75
CA SER A 723 41.79 -11.66 26.83
C SER A 723 40.93 -10.38 26.87
N GLY A 724 40.10 -10.25 27.90
CA GLY A 724 39.20 -9.11 28.09
C GLY A 724 37.73 -9.41 27.79
N GLY A 725 37.40 -10.61 27.29
CA GLY A 725 36.03 -11.11 27.26
C GLY A 725 35.55 -11.53 28.66
N THR A 726 34.24 -11.48 28.89
CA THR A 726 33.61 -11.82 30.16
C THR A 726 32.60 -12.96 29.98
N LEU A 727 32.69 -13.99 30.83
CA LEU A 727 31.69 -15.04 30.95
C LEU A 727 31.10 -15.00 32.37
N ASP A 728 29.84 -14.64 32.46
CA ASP A 728 29.09 -14.66 33.70
C ASP A 728 28.12 -15.85 33.69
N LEU A 729 28.23 -16.71 34.72
CA LEU A 729 27.45 -17.93 34.84
C LEU A 729 26.43 -17.78 35.96
N THR A 730 25.15 -17.73 35.60
CA THR A 730 24.06 -17.87 36.59
C THR A 730 23.66 -19.33 36.70
N MET A 731 24.02 -19.93 37.83
CA MET A 731 23.76 -21.34 38.13
C MET A 731 22.34 -21.55 38.68
N LEU A 732 21.42 -22.09 37.88
CA LEU A 732 20.06 -22.44 38.35
C LEU A 732 19.94 -23.89 38.84
N GLN A 733 20.94 -24.74 38.56
CA GLN A 733 21.05 -26.12 39.09
C GLN A 733 22.47 -26.44 39.57
N GLU A 734 22.60 -27.37 40.51
CA GLU A 734 23.88 -27.81 41.07
C GLU A 734 24.72 -28.56 40.00
N PHE A 735 26.02 -28.25 39.87
CA PHE A 735 26.91 -28.93 38.92
C PHE A 735 26.91 -30.44 39.21
N ARG A 736 26.44 -31.25 38.25
CA ARG A 736 26.79 -32.67 38.23
C ARG A 736 28.22 -32.76 37.70
N THR A 737 29.15 -33.04 38.60
CA THR A 737 30.62 -33.16 38.40
C THR A 737 31.01 -33.67 37.02
N GLY A 738 31.77 -32.88 36.24
CA GLY A 738 32.33 -33.31 34.95
C GLY A 738 33.10 -32.28 34.09
N ILE A 739 33.09 -30.98 34.40
CA ILE A 739 33.67 -29.93 33.52
C ILE A 739 35.13 -29.54 33.83
N VAL A 740 35.76 -30.14 34.84
CA VAL A 740 37.20 -29.91 35.10
C VAL A 740 37.93 -31.23 34.98
N ASP A 741 38.20 -31.68 33.76
CA ASP A 741 39.29 -32.61 33.51
C ASP A 741 40.52 -31.80 33.08
N SER A 742 41.62 -32.02 33.80
CA SER A 742 42.87 -31.25 33.80
C SER A 742 43.64 -31.29 32.49
#